data_AF-A0AAU5RFN7-F1
#
_entry.id   AF-A0AAU5RFN7-F1
#
_cell.length_a   1.000
_cell.length_b   1.000
_cell.length_c   1.000
_cell.angle_alpha   90.00
_cell.angle_beta   90.00
_cell.angle_gamma   90.00
#
_symmetry.space_group_name_H-M   'P 1'
#
loop_
_entity.id
_entity.type
_entity.pdbx_description
1 polymer ?
#
loop_
_entity_poly.entity_id
_entity_poly.type
_entity_poly.pdbx_seq_one_letter_code
_entity_poly.pdbx_strand_id
1 'polypeptide(L)'
;MSGGEADDAPRPDGRRTLPLLQEGGGPGGPGEPGAGGPGGPGIRAGHPARQGVRAWQMWAHLVVAGWAGLALLAATERDTLPVARWLAVHLFLLGAATTALVVWSEHFAVAMLHARAPDRRWSTVRLAGVNVSVAGVLLGVWADLPALIAAACAGLVAAAVAHLVVLVRLGRGALGGRLAPVTAYYRAAAAALAVGTVLGGLLATGTVGADGHTGLRLAHLHVMLLGWIGLPVLGTLFMLWPTALGVRMHQDTTRTARRVLVLTGGGLALAVAGLAGPAALPDPASGPAGAWRAVTVAGFAAYATGVALAVRVWAGIVRRGHTPVSVAAAWSLAASAVWLAAGIVSDLVLFATHTAADAQSGVESLIPLFLLGFVAQVLIGALTYLLPVVLSHGPRERAGSRAVLERGRQPRLAALNLAVALLVLPLPGPAATVGTVLAAGAALAFLGLVLAVLGRRVAAAAGPPRAPVLIGTAVAAVVTALAVLVAGSGGTTTTASGAGAGGGAASGTRTVAVSLHDMRITPSRIEVPRGTALRLKVTNRDAQRHDLRIEDGPATSLLSDGQSRTLDLGTLTGDRAGWCTVPGHRAAGMTLAIVATGGTRASAGSAGGHDGHSASASEGSGLDLSAGFSAGWHARDAALAPAAGTTVHKVELHVRQRTVEVAPGVRQRMWTFGGSAPGPTLRGKVGDVFEVTLVNDDTTMGHGIDFHAGALSPDVPMRTLDPGERLVYRFRAERAGAWLYHCSTAPMLQHMGNGMYGAVIVDPPGLDAVDREYVLVSSELYLGTPGSAAQVAKMRADTPDAWVFNGVAAQYAKAPLRVRAGERVRFWVVAAGPSDGVAFHVVGAVFDTVYKEGAYALRARGGGGSGGSQVLDLAAAQGGFVETEFAAAGHYSFVDHDMRHAEAGAHGVVEVR
;
A
#
# COMPACT_ATOMS: atom_id res chain seq x y z
N MET A 1 -13.57 -23.36 -74.01
CA MET A 1 -13.39 -21.96 -74.41
C MET A 1 -13.85 -21.12 -73.22
N SER A 2 -12.94 -20.86 -72.27
CA SER A 2 -12.21 -19.56 -72.09
C SER A 2 -13.20 -18.45 -71.68
N GLY A 3 -13.25 -18.01 -70.42
CA GLY A 3 -12.24 -17.15 -69.74
C GLY A 3 -12.68 -15.69 -69.90
N GLY A 4 -12.65 -14.78 -68.92
CA GLY A 4 -12.06 -14.73 -67.58
C GLY A 4 -12.87 -13.76 -66.67
N GLU A 5 -12.77 -13.86 -65.34
CA GLU A 5 -11.80 -13.18 -64.44
C GLU A 5 -12.06 -11.67 -64.29
N ALA A 6 -12.07 -11.03 -63.10
CA ALA A 6 -11.80 -11.45 -61.72
C ALA A 6 -12.28 -10.37 -60.70
N ASP A 7 -12.27 -10.78 -59.43
CA ASP A 7 -12.07 -10.05 -58.16
C ASP A 7 -13.17 -9.30 -57.38
N ASP A 8 -13.74 -10.06 -56.42
CA ASP A 8 -13.51 -10.04 -54.96
C ASP A 8 -14.09 -8.96 -53.99
N ALA A 9 -15.02 -9.47 -53.15
CA ALA A 9 -15.15 -9.34 -51.67
C ALA A 9 -15.75 -8.08 -50.97
N PRO A 10 -16.36 -8.25 -49.76
CA PRO A 10 -17.60 -7.56 -49.35
C PRO A 10 -17.47 -6.63 -48.13
N ARG A 11 -18.45 -5.71 -47.96
CA ARG A 11 -18.68 -4.91 -46.73
C ARG A 11 -19.83 -5.50 -45.89
N PRO A 12 -19.70 -5.68 -44.56
CA PRO A 12 -20.81 -6.12 -43.71
C PRO A 12 -21.50 -4.95 -42.97
N ASP A 13 -22.84 -5.03 -43.00
CA ASP A 13 -23.86 -4.67 -42.00
C ASP A 13 -23.72 -3.48 -41.04
N GLY A 14 -24.67 -2.53 -41.21
CA GLY A 14 -25.88 -2.57 -40.37
C GLY A 14 -25.76 -2.17 -38.89
N ARG A 15 -25.66 -0.86 -38.61
CA ARG A 15 -26.10 -0.30 -37.32
C ARG A 15 -27.21 0.73 -37.53
N ARG A 16 -28.43 0.37 -37.11
CA ARG A 16 -29.56 1.29 -36.94
C ARG A 16 -29.23 2.30 -35.84
N THR A 17 -29.09 3.56 -36.22
CA THR A 17 -29.20 4.73 -35.35
C THR A 17 -30.62 5.29 -35.47
N LEU A 18 -31.25 5.64 -34.35
CA LEU A 18 -32.49 6.41 -34.28
C LEU A 18 -32.22 7.68 -33.44
N PRO A 19 -32.98 8.78 -33.68
CA PRO A 19 -32.40 10.11 -33.83
C PRO A 19 -32.56 11.00 -32.59
N LEU A 20 -31.67 12.00 -32.52
CA LEU A 20 -31.76 13.18 -31.68
C LEU A 20 -32.94 14.05 -32.14
N LEU A 21 -33.80 14.46 -31.20
CA LEU A 21 -34.82 15.49 -31.42
C LEU A 21 -34.29 16.87 -30.98
N GLN A 22 -34.04 17.63 -32.03
CA GLN A 22 -34.02 19.07 -32.31
C GLN A 22 -34.56 20.07 -31.28
N GLU A 23 -33.85 21.19 -31.21
CA GLU A 23 -34.21 22.50 -30.66
C GLU A 23 -35.44 23.12 -31.35
N GLY A 24 -36.14 23.99 -30.61
CA GLY A 24 -37.09 24.96 -31.15
C GLY A 24 -37.02 26.26 -30.34
N GLY A 25 -36.55 27.33 -30.98
CA GLY A 25 -36.52 28.69 -30.43
C GLY A 25 -37.74 29.54 -30.82
N GLY A 26 -37.92 30.67 -30.14
CA GLY A 26 -38.83 31.77 -30.51
C GLY A 26 -38.96 32.83 -29.40
N PRO A 27 -39.17 34.13 -29.72
CA PRO A 27 -38.33 35.22 -29.21
C PRO A 27 -39.04 36.27 -28.33
N GLY A 28 -38.27 37.09 -27.59
CA GLY A 28 -38.75 38.28 -26.86
C GLY A 28 -37.59 39.15 -26.35
N GLY A 29 -37.66 40.47 -26.59
CA GLY A 29 -36.55 41.44 -26.55
C GLY A 29 -36.19 42.05 -25.17
N PRO A 30 -35.41 43.15 -25.16
CA PRO A 30 -34.48 43.49 -24.07
C PRO A 30 -35.09 44.43 -23.01
N GLY A 31 -34.71 44.25 -21.75
CA GLY A 31 -35.04 45.14 -20.64
C GLY A 31 -33.92 45.15 -19.60
N GLU A 32 -33.30 46.31 -19.45
CA GLU A 32 -32.29 46.65 -18.44
C GLU A 32 -32.97 47.19 -17.14
N PRO A 33 -32.24 47.61 -16.09
CA PRO A 33 -32.15 46.98 -14.78
C PRO A 33 -33.05 47.63 -13.69
N GLY A 34 -33.49 46.83 -12.70
CA GLY A 34 -34.31 47.28 -11.58
C GLY A 34 -33.81 46.80 -10.23
N ALA A 35 -33.62 47.77 -9.32
CA ALA A 35 -32.94 47.70 -8.04
C ALA A 35 -33.71 46.99 -6.90
N GLY A 36 -32.94 46.47 -5.94
CA GLY A 36 -33.16 46.72 -4.51
C GLY A 36 -34.07 45.77 -3.71
N GLY A 37 -33.46 45.06 -2.74
CA GLY A 37 -34.12 44.79 -1.46
C GLY A 37 -33.93 43.38 -0.90
N PRO A 38 -33.70 43.20 0.43
CA PRO A 38 -32.89 42.12 0.98
C PRO A 38 -33.71 41.01 1.68
N GLY A 39 -33.17 39.78 1.72
CA GLY A 39 -33.57 38.79 2.72
C GLY A 39 -33.68 37.35 2.22
N GLY A 40 -32.83 36.47 2.76
CA GLY A 40 -33.05 35.01 2.77
C GLY A 40 -31.85 34.18 2.29
N PRO A 41 -31.19 33.38 3.16
CA PRO A 41 -29.97 32.68 2.81
C PRO A 41 -30.26 31.43 1.96
N GLY A 42 -29.84 31.46 0.70
CA GLY A 42 -29.75 30.28 -0.14
C GLY A 42 -28.57 29.40 0.28
N ILE A 43 -28.77 28.54 1.27
CA ILE A 43 -27.82 27.50 1.68
C ILE A 43 -27.56 26.56 0.48
N ARG A 44 -26.38 26.67 -0.14
CA ARG A 44 -25.77 25.56 -0.90
C ARG A 44 -24.73 24.87 -0.03
N ALA A 45 -25.21 24.00 0.85
CA ALA A 45 -24.39 23.11 1.67
C ALA A 45 -23.72 22.00 0.84
N GLY A 46 -22.46 22.20 0.48
CA GLY A 46 -21.57 21.22 -0.16
C GLY A 46 -20.75 20.33 0.80
N HIS A 47 -21.40 19.71 1.79
CA HIS A 47 -21.12 18.40 2.41
C HIS A 47 -19.68 18.02 2.92
N PRO A 48 -19.25 18.50 4.10
CA PRO A 48 -18.21 17.86 4.94
C PRO A 48 -18.53 16.41 5.33
N ALA A 49 -19.80 16.00 5.25
CA ALA A 49 -20.23 14.65 5.54
C ALA A 49 -19.57 13.60 4.62
N ARG A 50 -19.27 13.88 3.35
CA ARG A 50 -18.80 12.86 2.40
C ARG A 50 -17.30 12.51 2.54
N GLN A 51 -16.46 13.43 3.03
CA GLN A 51 -15.02 13.17 3.25
C GLN A 51 -14.78 12.26 4.47
N GLY A 52 -15.52 12.45 5.56
CA GLY A 52 -15.39 11.61 6.76
C GLY A 52 -15.86 10.15 6.61
N VAL A 53 -16.67 9.81 5.58
CA VAL A 53 -17.03 8.41 5.29
C VAL A 53 -15.81 7.66 4.76
N ARG A 54 -15.01 8.33 3.93
CA ARG A 54 -13.91 7.74 3.16
C ARG A 54 -12.69 7.50 4.03
N ALA A 55 -12.37 8.43 4.93
CA ALA A 55 -11.30 8.25 5.92
C ALA A 55 -11.58 7.06 6.85
N TRP A 56 -12.83 6.88 7.28
CA TRP A 56 -13.24 5.75 8.10
C TRP A 56 -13.14 4.41 7.36
N GLN A 57 -13.63 4.35 6.11
CA GLN A 57 -13.52 3.14 5.27
C GLN A 57 -12.05 2.76 5.01
N MET A 58 -11.18 3.76 4.81
CA MET A 58 -9.75 3.56 4.63
C MET A 58 -9.10 2.96 5.89
N TRP A 59 -9.38 3.53 7.07
CA TRP A 59 -8.91 2.98 8.34
C TRP A 59 -9.38 1.53 8.56
N ALA A 60 -10.65 1.25 8.30
CA ALA A 60 -11.20 -0.09 8.43
C ALA A 60 -10.51 -1.12 7.52
N HIS A 61 -10.14 -0.75 6.28
CA HIS A 61 -9.39 -1.61 5.37
C HIS A 61 -7.91 -1.79 5.77
N LEU A 62 -7.29 -0.78 6.40
CA LEU A 62 -5.95 -0.92 6.97
C LEU A 62 -5.93 -1.92 8.13
N VAL A 63 -6.97 -1.96 8.97
CA VAL A 63 -7.10 -2.96 10.04
C VAL A 63 -7.20 -4.38 9.46
N VAL A 64 -7.99 -4.57 8.39
CA VAL A 64 -8.07 -5.86 7.68
C VAL A 64 -6.69 -6.28 7.14
N ALA A 65 -5.96 -5.36 6.52
CA ALA A 65 -4.62 -5.61 5.99
C ALA A 65 -3.62 -5.97 7.11
N GLY A 66 -3.70 -5.29 8.26
CA GLY A 66 -2.88 -5.60 9.44
C GLY A 66 -3.10 -7.01 9.97
N TRP A 67 -4.36 -7.42 10.18
CA TRP A 67 -4.68 -8.80 10.58
C TRP A 67 -4.22 -9.84 9.58
N ALA A 68 -4.36 -9.58 8.27
CA ALA A 68 -3.90 -10.48 7.22
C ALA A 68 -2.36 -10.64 7.22
N GLY A 69 -1.62 -9.55 7.46
CA GLY A 69 -0.17 -9.58 7.62
C GLY A 69 0.26 -10.40 8.84
N LEU A 70 -0.41 -10.21 9.99
CA LEU A 70 -0.16 -11.00 11.19
C LEU A 70 -0.49 -12.48 11.01
N ALA A 71 -1.56 -12.80 10.28
CA ALA A 71 -1.92 -14.18 9.99
C ALA A 71 -0.86 -14.87 9.13
N LEU A 72 -0.30 -14.16 8.15
CA LEU A 72 0.76 -14.67 7.30
C LEU A 72 2.05 -14.95 8.09
N LEU A 73 2.41 -14.04 8.99
CA LEU A 73 3.51 -14.21 9.95
C LEU A 73 3.36 -15.46 10.81
N ALA A 74 2.20 -15.61 11.45
CA ALA A 74 1.92 -16.77 12.27
C ALA A 74 1.94 -18.07 11.43
N ALA A 75 1.58 -17.98 10.14
CA ALA A 75 1.63 -19.10 9.22
C ALA A 75 3.04 -19.46 8.75
N THR A 76 4.07 -18.64 8.98
CA THR A 76 5.46 -18.95 8.61
C THR A 76 6.29 -19.44 9.79
N GLU A 77 5.89 -19.11 11.02
CA GLU A 77 6.52 -19.50 12.29
C GLU A 77 5.97 -20.84 12.86
N ARG A 78 5.71 -21.81 11.97
CA ARG A 78 4.97 -23.05 12.32
C ARG A 78 5.70 -23.94 13.33
N ASP A 79 7.02 -23.87 13.30
CA ASP A 79 7.90 -24.76 14.07
C ASP A 79 8.43 -24.09 15.36
N THR A 80 8.17 -22.79 15.54
CA THR A 80 8.68 -21.98 16.67
C THR A 80 7.60 -21.61 17.68
N LEU A 81 6.32 -21.58 17.29
CA LEU A 81 5.20 -21.20 18.15
C LEU A 81 4.30 -22.40 18.53
N PRO A 82 4.02 -22.64 19.83
CA PRO A 82 3.21 -23.78 20.30
C PRO A 82 1.80 -23.86 19.73
N VAL A 83 1.22 -22.72 19.33
CA VAL A 83 -0.14 -22.59 18.79
C VAL A 83 -0.16 -21.96 17.38
N ALA A 84 0.95 -22.02 16.64
CA ALA A 84 1.15 -21.31 15.36
C ALA A 84 -0.03 -21.49 14.37
N ARG A 85 -0.47 -22.75 14.18
CA ARG A 85 -1.56 -23.10 13.25
C ARG A 85 -2.89 -22.53 13.74
N TRP A 86 -3.21 -22.67 15.03
CA TRP A 86 -4.43 -22.09 15.60
C TRP A 86 -4.44 -20.57 15.45
N LEU A 87 -3.31 -19.94 15.78
CA LEU A 87 -3.13 -18.50 15.74
C LEU A 87 -3.26 -17.95 14.31
N ALA A 88 -2.62 -18.58 13.33
CA ALA A 88 -2.74 -18.19 11.92
C ALA A 88 -4.18 -18.25 11.40
N VAL A 89 -4.91 -19.33 11.74
CA VAL A 89 -6.32 -19.49 11.34
C VAL A 89 -7.20 -18.42 11.96
N HIS A 90 -7.04 -18.14 13.27
CA HIS A 90 -7.90 -17.17 13.96
C HIS A 90 -7.50 -15.72 13.62
N LEU A 91 -6.22 -15.40 13.44
CA LEU A 91 -5.80 -14.09 12.92
C LEU A 91 -6.42 -13.80 11.54
N PHE A 92 -6.48 -14.81 10.67
CA PHE A 92 -7.07 -14.65 9.36
C PHE A 92 -8.61 -14.57 9.39
N LEU A 93 -9.27 -15.54 10.02
CA LEU A 93 -10.73 -15.64 10.02
C LEU A 93 -11.39 -14.69 11.03
N LEU A 94 -10.93 -14.72 12.27
CA LEU A 94 -11.48 -13.92 13.36
C LEU A 94 -10.96 -12.47 13.33
N GLY A 95 -9.71 -12.24 12.90
CA GLY A 95 -9.16 -10.90 12.68
C GLY A 95 -9.60 -10.30 11.33
N ALA A 96 -8.98 -10.74 10.24
CA ALA A 96 -9.11 -10.09 8.94
C ALA A 96 -10.52 -10.26 8.31
N ALA A 97 -11.01 -11.50 8.19
CA ALA A 97 -12.28 -11.77 7.51
C ALA A 97 -13.49 -11.21 8.30
N THR A 98 -13.50 -11.35 9.63
CA THR A 98 -14.55 -10.80 10.49
C THR A 98 -14.60 -9.28 10.44
N THR A 99 -13.45 -8.60 10.49
CA THR A 99 -13.37 -7.14 10.34
C THR A 99 -13.94 -6.71 8.98
N ALA A 100 -13.55 -7.41 7.90
CA ALA A 100 -14.08 -7.12 6.57
C ALA A 100 -15.60 -7.35 6.49
N LEU A 101 -16.11 -8.46 7.05
CA LEU A 101 -17.53 -8.81 7.03
C LEU A 101 -18.38 -7.78 7.76
N VAL A 102 -17.99 -7.33 8.96
CA VAL A 102 -18.75 -6.32 9.73
C VAL A 102 -18.84 -4.98 9.00
N VAL A 103 -17.79 -4.60 8.26
CA VAL A 103 -17.75 -3.35 7.47
C VAL A 103 -18.64 -3.49 6.23
N TRP A 104 -18.48 -4.57 5.47
CA TRP A 104 -19.19 -4.75 4.20
C TRP A 104 -20.66 -5.13 4.37
N SER A 105 -21.03 -5.88 5.42
CA SER A 105 -22.42 -6.25 5.69
C SER A 105 -23.28 -5.01 5.96
N GLU A 106 -22.79 -4.03 6.72
CA GLU A 106 -23.48 -2.75 6.93
C GLU A 106 -23.58 -1.98 5.61
N HIS A 107 -22.48 -1.87 4.86
CA HIS A 107 -22.46 -1.17 3.58
C HIS A 107 -23.49 -1.74 2.59
N PHE A 108 -23.53 -3.07 2.44
CA PHE A 108 -24.48 -3.72 1.55
C PHE A 108 -25.92 -3.66 2.07
N ALA A 109 -26.14 -3.79 3.38
CA ALA A 109 -27.48 -3.65 3.95
C ALA A 109 -28.05 -2.24 3.68
N VAL A 110 -27.25 -1.20 3.86
CA VAL A 110 -27.62 0.19 3.54
C VAL A 110 -27.96 0.33 2.05
N ALA A 111 -27.11 -0.19 1.17
CA ALA A 111 -27.30 -0.11 -0.28
C ALA A 111 -28.57 -0.86 -0.75
N MET A 112 -28.80 -2.09 -0.26
CA MET A 112 -29.91 -2.94 -0.71
C MET A 112 -31.27 -2.51 -0.18
N LEU A 113 -31.29 -1.96 1.03
CA LEU A 113 -32.52 -1.47 1.67
C LEU A 113 -32.82 -0.02 1.28
N HIS A 114 -31.91 0.68 0.59
CA HIS A 114 -31.98 2.13 0.39
C HIS A 114 -32.21 2.88 1.73
N ALA A 115 -31.62 2.35 2.81
CA ALA A 115 -31.79 2.89 4.15
C ALA A 115 -30.82 4.05 4.40
N ARG A 116 -31.12 4.92 5.37
CA ARG A 116 -30.13 5.89 5.85
C ARG A 116 -29.00 5.15 6.57
N ALA A 117 -27.77 5.54 6.29
CA ALA A 117 -26.60 4.96 6.95
C ALA A 117 -26.67 5.22 8.48
N PRO A 118 -26.27 4.25 9.32
CA PRO A 118 -26.16 4.44 10.76
C PRO A 118 -25.20 5.58 11.14
N ASP A 119 -25.37 6.12 12.34
CA ASP A 119 -24.46 7.10 12.91
C ASP A 119 -23.03 6.56 13.00
N ARG A 120 -22.07 7.30 12.46
CA ARG A 120 -20.68 6.84 12.34
C ARG A 120 -20.01 6.53 13.66
N ARG A 121 -20.32 7.30 14.72
CA ARG A 121 -19.77 7.04 16.06
C ARG A 121 -20.13 5.63 16.52
N TRP A 122 -21.36 5.20 16.29
CA TRP A 122 -21.83 3.86 16.62
C TRP A 122 -21.21 2.78 15.74
N SER A 123 -21.04 3.03 14.43
CA SER A 123 -20.33 2.09 13.54
C SER A 123 -18.85 1.93 13.92
N THR A 124 -18.17 3.01 14.32
CA THR A 124 -16.78 2.98 14.82
C THR A 124 -16.66 2.24 16.15
N VAL A 125 -17.50 2.58 17.14
CA VAL A 125 -17.48 1.92 18.47
C VAL A 125 -17.72 0.43 18.33
N ARG A 126 -18.66 0.02 17.47
CA ARG A 126 -18.94 -1.39 17.23
C ARG A 126 -17.76 -2.11 16.57
N LEU A 127 -17.14 -1.51 15.55
CA LEU A 127 -15.98 -2.08 14.87
C LEU A 127 -14.77 -2.19 15.80
N ALA A 128 -14.54 -1.17 16.64
CA ALA A 128 -13.51 -1.18 17.68
C ALA A 128 -13.79 -2.27 18.72
N GLY A 129 -15.04 -2.38 19.21
CA GLY A 129 -15.47 -3.41 20.15
C GLY A 129 -15.23 -4.83 19.64
N VAL A 130 -15.51 -5.09 18.35
CA VAL A 130 -15.16 -6.37 17.70
C VAL A 130 -13.65 -6.59 17.76
N ASN A 131 -12.84 -5.64 17.28
CA ASN A 131 -11.39 -5.83 17.17
C ASN A 131 -10.69 -5.95 18.54
N VAL A 132 -11.12 -5.19 19.55
CA VAL A 132 -10.62 -5.32 20.92
C VAL A 132 -10.95 -6.69 21.50
N SER A 133 -12.19 -7.16 21.29
CA SER A 133 -12.59 -8.49 21.76
C SER A 133 -11.83 -9.61 21.03
N VAL A 134 -11.61 -9.48 19.73
CA VAL A 134 -10.80 -10.43 18.96
C VAL A 134 -9.35 -10.47 19.47
N ALA A 135 -8.71 -9.31 19.66
CA ALA A 135 -7.37 -9.24 20.22
C ALA A 135 -7.30 -9.85 21.63
N GLY A 136 -8.31 -9.60 22.47
CA GLY A 136 -8.44 -10.20 23.79
C GLY A 136 -8.54 -11.72 23.76
N VAL A 137 -9.35 -12.29 22.85
CA VAL A 137 -9.44 -13.76 22.67
C VAL A 137 -8.09 -14.34 22.23
N LEU A 138 -7.44 -13.73 21.23
CA LEU A 138 -6.16 -14.21 20.71
C LEU A 138 -5.05 -14.15 21.76
N LEU A 139 -4.93 -13.03 22.48
CA LEU A 139 -3.96 -12.87 23.56
C LEU A 139 -4.29 -13.78 24.75
N GLY A 140 -5.56 -13.92 25.09
CA GLY A 140 -6.01 -14.81 26.16
C GLY A 140 -5.64 -16.26 25.91
N VAL A 141 -5.85 -16.77 24.69
CA VAL A 141 -5.44 -18.15 24.34
C VAL A 141 -3.92 -18.27 24.24
N TRP A 142 -3.23 -17.30 23.65
CA TRP A 142 -1.77 -17.34 23.52
C TRP A 142 -1.03 -17.29 24.87
N ALA A 143 -1.55 -16.50 25.83
CA ALA A 143 -0.99 -16.35 27.17
C ALA A 143 -1.63 -17.27 28.22
N ASP A 144 -2.56 -18.15 27.81
CA ASP A 144 -3.30 -19.07 28.69
C ASP A 144 -4.02 -18.38 29.86
N LEU A 145 -4.78 -17.32 29.55
CA LEU A 145 -5.50 -16.48 30.51
C LEU A 145 -7.02 -16.69 30.41
N PRO A 146 -7.62 -17.66 31.13
CA PRO A 146 -9.03 -18.04 30.96
C PRO A 146 -10.02 -16.92 31.30
N ALA A 147 -9.69 -16.05 32.27
CA ALA A 147 -10.51 -14.89 32.60
C ALA A 147 -10.57 -13.87 31.44
N LEU A 148 -9.43 -13.67 30.77
CA LEU A 148 -9.36 -12.79 29.60
C LEU A 148 -10.13 -13.40 28.42
N ILE A 149 -10.01 -14.71 28.19
CA ILE A 149 -10.77 -15.44 27.17
C ILE A 149 -12.28 -15.25 27.40
N ALA A 150 -12.77 -15.50 28.61
CA ALA A 150 -14.18 -15.38 28.95
C ALA A 150 -14.70 -13.95 28.75
N ALA A 151 -13.97 -12.95 29.26
CA ALA A 151 -14.34 -11.54 29.11
C ALA A 151 -14.35 -11.10 27.63
N ALA A 152 -13.35 -11.52 26.86
CA ALA A 152 -13.23 -11.19 25.45
C ALA A 152 -14.30 -11.88 24.59
N CYS A 153 -14.63 -13.14 24.87
CA CYS A 153 -15.75 -13.85 24.24
C CYS A 153 -17.10 -13.15 24.54
N ALA A 154 -17.34 -12.74 25.80
CA ALA A 154 -18.54 -12.00 26.16
C ALA A 154 -18.64 -10.65 25.41
N GLY A 155 -17.51 -9.92 25.32
CA GLY A 155 -17.41 -8.70 24.53
C GLY A 155 -17.70 -8.92 23.04
N LEU A 156 -17.18 -9.99 22.45
CA LEU A 156 -17.40 -10.32 21.05
C LEU A 156 -18.86 -10.72 20.77
N VAL A 157 -19.50 -11.48 21.67
CA VAL A 157 -20.94 -11.79 21.58
C VAL A 157 -21.77 -10.51 21.64
N ALA A 158 -21.47 -9.61 22.59
CA ALA A 158 -22.17 -8.33 22.71
C ALA A 158 -22.01 -7.48 21.42
N ALA A 159 -20.81 -7.46 20.83
CA ALA A 159 -20.55 -6.76 19.57
C ALA A 159 -21.30 -7.39 18.38
N ALA A 160 -21.36 -8.72 18.30
CA ALA A 160 -22.12 -9.46 17.28
C ALA A 160 -23.64 -9.19 17.39
N VAL A 161 -24.19 -9.21 18.61
CA VAL A 161 -25.59 -8.88 18.88
C VAL A 161 -25.88 -7.42 18.53
N ALA A 162 -25.02 -6.48 18.91
CA ALA A 162 -25.16 -5.08 18.54
C ALA A 162 -25.18 -4.90 17.01
N HIS A 163 -24.33 -5.63 16.29
CA HIS A 163 -24.33 -5.62 14.82
C HIS A 163 -25.62 -6.19 14.23
N LEU A 164 -26.12 -7.31 14.76
CA LEU A 164 -27.41 -7.88 14.38
C LEU A 164 -28.56 -6.89 14.59
N VAL A 165 -28.60 -6.21 15.74
CA VAL A 165 -29.63 -5.20 16.05
C VAL A 165 -29.61 -4.07 15.02
N VAL A 166 -28.43 -3.59 14.61
CA VAL A 166 -28.30 -2.57 13.55
C VAL A 166 -28.88 -3.09 12.22
N LEU A 167 -28.51 -4.30 11.80
CA LEU A 167 -29.01 -4.91 10.55
C LEU A 167 -30.52 -5.15 10.57
N VAL A 168 -31.10 -5.44 11.73
CA VAL A 168 -32.56 -5.57 11.91
C VAL A 168 -33.23 -4.20 11.85
N ARG A 169 -32.69 -3.20 12.54
CA ARG A 169 -33.23 -1.82 12.54
C ARG A 169 -33.21 -1.19 11.17
N LEU A 170 -32.14 -1.37 10.38
CA LEU A 170 -32.07 -0.89 9.00
C LEU A 170 -33.19 -1.46 8.10
N GLY A 171 -33.73 -2.63 8.43
CA GLY A 171 -34.87 -3.22 7.72
C GLY A 171 -36.23 -2.67 8.15
N ARG A 172 -36.34 -2.04 9.32
CA ARG A 172 -37.60 -1.49 9.84
C ARG A 172 -37.74 -0.03 9.39
N GLY A 173 -38.49 0.21 8.33
CA GLY A 173 -38.74 1.56 7.77
C GLY A 173 -38.16 1.82 6.38
N ALA A 174 -37.58 0.80 5.74
CA ALA A 174 -37.05 0.88 4.38
C ALA A 174 -38.10 0.48 3.32
N LEU A 175 -38.26 1.29 2.27
CA LEU A 175 -38.95 0.91 1.03
C LEU A 175 -38.05 -0.07 0.26
N GLY A 176 -37.93 -1.30 0.76
CA GLY A 176 -36.92 -2.27 0.34
C GLY A 176 -36.90 -2.49 -1.18
N GLY A 177 -35.71 -2.41 -1.78
CA GLY A 177 -35.53 -2.72 -3.20
C GLY A 177 -35.72 -4.21 -3.51
N ARG A 178 -35.66 -4.59 -4.80
CA ARG A 178 -35.78 -6.00 -5.25
C ARG A 178 -34.82 -6.98 -4.56
N LEU A 179 -33.76 -6.50 -3.92
CA LEU A 179 -32.72 -7.31 -3.24
C LEU A 179 -32.81 -7.27 -1.71
N ALA A 180 -33.85 -6.67 -1.12
CA ALA A 180 -34.03 -6.65 0.34
C ALA A 180 -33.87 -8.03 1.02
N PRO A 181 -34.33 -9.17 0.44
CA PRO A 181 -34.14 -10.48 1.06
C PRO A 181 -32.69 -10.92 1.24
N VAL A 182 -31.73 -10.36 0.49
CA VAL A 182 -30.30 -10.69 0.65
C VAL A 182 -29.78 -10.22 2.01
N THR A 183 -30.37 -9.18 2.60
CA THR A 183 -29.97 -8.71 3.94
C THR A 183 -30.22 -9.71 5.06
N ALA A 184 -31.10 -10.70 4.84
CA ALA A 184 -31.34 -11.77 5.80
C ALA A 184 -30.13 -12.71 5.95
N TYR A 185 -29.27 -12.83 4.93
CA TYR A 185 -28.01 -13.57 5.03
C TYR A 185 -27.07 -12.93 6.06
N TYR A 186 -26.93 -11.60 6.04
CA TYR A 186 -26.08 -10.88 7.00
C TYR A 186 -26.60 -11.01 8.44
N ARG A 187 -27.92 -11.04 8.64
CA ARG A 187 -28.52 -11.27 9.96
C ARG A 187 -28.26 -12.69 10.47
N ALA A 188 -28.46 -13.69 9.62
CA ALA A 188 -28.17 -15.08 9.96
C ALA A 188 -26.68 -15.28 10.27
N ALA A 189 -25.79 -14.64 9.51
CA ALA A 189 -24.36 -14.63 9.76
C ALA A 189 -24.01 -14.03 11.14
N ALA A 190 -24.55 -12.86 11.48
CA ALA A 190 -24.29 -12.22 12.77
C ALA A 190 -24.74 -13.08 13.96
N ALA A 191 -25.84 -13.82 13.82
CA ALA A 191 -26.25 -14.83 14.80
C ALA A 191 -25.26 -16.00 14.88
N ALA A 192 -24.76 -16.49 13.73
CA ALA A 192 -23.75 -17.53 13.68
C ALA A 192 -22.42 -17.12 14.35
N LEU A 193 -22.02 -15.85 14.23
CA LEU A 193 -20.85 -15.32 14.95
C LEU A 193 -21.03 -15.38 16.47
N ALA A 194 -22.21 -15.00 16.98
CA ALA A 194 -22.50 -15.07 18.41
C ALA A 194 -22.44 -16.53 18.90
N VAL A 195 -23.09 -17.46 18.20
CA VAL A 195 -23.06 -18.90 18.52
C VAL A 195 -21.64 -19.46 18.45
N GLY A 196 -20.92 -19.19 17.37
CA GLY A 196 -19.54 -19.63 17.20
C GLY A 196 -18.59 -19.10 18.27
N THR A 197 -18.78 -17.85 18.71
CA THR A 197 -18.00 -17.26 19.80
C THR A 197 -18.25 -17.97 21.13
N VAL A 198 -19.51 -18.31 21.44
CA VAL A 198 -19.84 -19.08 22.65
C VAL A 198 -19.19 -20.46 22.58
N LEU A 199 -19.34 -21.18 21.47
CA LEU A 199 -18.71 -22.50 21.30
C LEU A 199 -17.18 -22.44 21.41
N GLY A 200 -16.56 -21.43 20.80
CA GLY A 200 -15.11 -21.23 20.85
C GLY A 200 -14.62 -20.89 22.26
N GLY A 201 -15.36 -20.06 23.00
CA GLY A 201 -15.05 -19.74 24.39
C GLY A 201 -15.14 -20.96 25.32
N LEU A 202 -16.16 -21.81 25.14
CA LEU A 202 -16.29 -23.07 25.87
C LEU A 202 -15.10 -24.01 25.61
N LEU A 203 -14.69 -24.14 24.34
CA LEU A 203 -13.53 -24.94 23.95
C LEU A 203 -12.23 -24.39 24.54
N ALA A 204 -12.04 -23.07 24.52
CA ALA A 204 -10.81 -22.42 24.96
C ALA A 204 -10.65 -22.32 26.48
N THR A 205 -11.75 -22.38 27.24
CA THR A 205 -11.74 -22.33 28.72
C THR A 205 -11.71 -23.72 29.36
N GLY A 206 -11.76 -24.80 28.57
CA GLY A 206 -11.73 -26.17 29.09
C GLY A 206 -12.98 -26.57 29.89
N THR A 207 -14.10 -25.86 29.71
CA THR A 207 -15.35 -26.07 30.47
C THR A 207 -16.16 -27.30 30.04
N VAL A 208 -15.66 -28.04 29.05
CA VAL A 208 -16.36 -29.18 28.42
C VAL A 208 -15.48 -30.43 28.55
N GLY A 209 -16.07 -31.54 28.99
CA GLY A 209 -15.39 -32.83 29.13
C GLY A 209 -14.89 -33.41 27.80
N ALA A 210 -13.97 -34.38 27.88
CA ALA A 210 -13.30 -34.98 26.72
C ALA A 210 -14.29 -35.53 25.65
N ASP A 211 -15.40 -36.11 26.09
CA ASP A 211 -16.39 -36.75 25.22
C ASP A 211 -17.20 -35.75 24.38
N GLY A 212 -17.37 -34.51 24.85
CA GLY A 212 -18.10 -33.45 24.15
C GLY A 212 -17.21 -32.55 23.28
N HIS A 213 -15.89 -32.58 23.50
CA HIS A 213 -14.94 -31.63 22.91
C HIS A 213 -14.90 -31.71 21.38
N THR A 214 -14.87 -32.91 20.80
CA THR A 214 -14.83 -33.11 19.34
C THR A 214 -16.08 -32.59 18.64
N GLY A 215 -17.27 -32.90 19.18
CA GLY A 215 -18.55 -32.43 18.63
C GLY A 215 -18.66 -30.90 18.65
N LEU A 216 -18.30 -30.27 19.77
CA LEU A 216 -18.28 -28.81 19.88
C LEU A 216 -17.25 -28.16 18.96
N ARG A 217 -16.06 -28.76 18.81
CA ARG A 217 -15.03 -28.27 17.90
C ARG A 217 -15.49 -28.29 16.45
N LEU A 218 -16.11 -29.39 16.02
CA LEU A 218 -16.69 -29.49 14.67
C LEU A 218 -17.86 -28.51 14.49
N ALA A 219 -18.74 -28.37 15.48
CA ALA A 219 -19.82 -27.39 15.46
C ALA A 219 -19.29 -25.95 15.36
N HIS A 220 -18.27 -25.59 16.14
CA HIS A 220 -17.60 -24.29 16.09
C HIS A 220 -17.00 -24.03 14.71
N LEU A 221 -16.26 -25.00 14.15
CA LEU A 221 -15.66 -24.88 12.82
C LEU A 221 -16.71 -24.58 11.74
N HIS A 222 -17.80 -25.34 11.70
CA HIS A 222 -18.83 -25.18 10.65
C HIS A 222 -19.68 -23.94 10.86
N VAL A 223 -20.05 -23.58 12.10
CA VAL A 223 -20.82 -22.34 12.33
C VAL A 223 -20.00 -21.09 11.98
N MET A 224 -18.67 -21.12 12.18
CA MET A 224 -17.80 -20.02 11.78
C MET A 224 -17.56 -20.00 10.26
N LEU A 225 -17.21 -21.13 9.65
CA LEU A 225 -16.90 -21.17 8.22
C LEU A 225 -18.14 -21.05 7.32
N LEU A 226 -19.18 -21.84 7.58
CA LEU A 226 -20.38 -21.88 6.73
C LEU A 226 -21.42 -20.85 7.19
N GLY A 227 -21.50 -20.57 8.49
CA GLY A 227 -22.45 -19.58 9.04
C GLY A 227 -21.94 -18.16 8.92
N TRP A 228 -20.92 -17.82 9.71
CA TRP A 228 -20.40 -16.46 9.77
C TRP A 228 -19.77 -16.00 8.45
N ILE A 229 -19.04 -16.86 7.75
CA ILE A 229 -18.39 -16.48 6.48
C ILE A 229 -19.20 -16.95 5.26
N GLY A 230 -19.69 -18.18 5.24
CA GLY A 230 -20.40 -18.77 4.10
C GLY A 230 -21.68 -18.02 3.72
N LEU A 231 -22.61 -17.84 4.67
CA LEU A 231 -23.88 -17.16 4.42
C LEU A 231 -23.74 -15.75 3.83
N PRO A 232 -22.95 -14.81 4.40
CA PRO A 232 -22.86 -13.48 3.83
C PRO A 232 -22.20 -13.48 2.45
N VAL A 233 -21.27 -14.40 2.18
CA VAL A 233 -20.67 -14.55 0.84
C VAL A 233 -21.71 -15.04 -0.17
N LEU A 234 -22.45 -16.10 0.14
CA LEU A 234 -23.53 -16.62 -0.71
C LEU A 234 -24.56 -15.53 -1.02
N GLY A 235 -24.99 -14.78 0.00
CA GLY A 235 -25.91 -13.66 -0.15
C GLY A 235 -25.34 -12.55 -1.04
N THR A 236 -24.10 -12.14 -0.78
CA THR A 236 -23.43 -11.05 -1.52
C THR A 236 -23.21 -11.43 -2.99
N LEU A 237 -22.87 -12.69 -3.30
CA LEU A 237 -22.62 -13.16 -4.65
C LEU A 237 -23.86 -13.06 -5.56
N PHE A 238 -25.09 -13.18 -5.04
CA PHE A 238 -26.29 -12.92 -5.84
C PHE A 238 -26.34 -11.52 -6.45
N MET A 239 -25.67 -10.55 -5.82
CA MET A 239 -25.54 -9.18 -6.32
C MET A 239 -24.19 -8.96 -7.00
N LEU A 240 -23.10 -9.29 -6.30
CA LEU A 240 -21.74 -8.98 -6.68
C LEU A 240 -21.34 -9.68 -7.99
N TRP A 241 -21.79 -10.91 -8.18
CA TRP A 241 -21.49 -11.71 -9.38
C TRP A 241 -21.99 -11.06 -10.68
N PRO A 242 -23.29 -10.75 -10.85
CA PRO A 242 -23.77 -10.00 -12.01
C PRO A 242 -23.05 -8.66 -12.21
N THR A 243 -22.78 -7.93 -11.13
CA THR A 243 -22.13 -6.60 -11.21
C THR A 243 -20.66 -6.67 -11.62
N ALA A 244 -19.93 -7.71 -11.24
CA ALA A 244 -18.56 -7.96 -11.66
C ALA A 244 -18.49 -8.41 -13.13
N LEU A 245 -19.52 -9.11 -13.61
CA LEU A 245 -19.65 -9.54 -15.00
C LEU A 245 -20.26 -8.47 -15.93
N GLY A 246 -20.83 -7.39 -15.38
CA GLY A 246 -21.52 -6.35 -16.17
C GLY A 246 -22.88 -6.79 -16.72
N VAL A 247 -23.49 -7.84 -16.16
CA VAL A 247 -24.73 -8.44 -16.66
C VAL A 247 -25.91 -8.03 -15.78
N ARG A 248 -27.06 -7.74 -16.40
CA ARG A 248 -28.30 -7.44 -15.67
C ARG A 248 -28.84 -8.67 -14.94
N MET A 249 -29.36 -8.45 -13.75
CA MET A 249 -29.88 -9.50 -12.89
C MET A 249 -31.25 -10.01 -13.37
N HIS A 250 -31.47 -11.33 -13.32
CA HIS A 250 -32.73 -11.96 -13.72
C HIS A 250 -33.85 -11.72 -12.69
N GLN A 251 -35.11 -11.76 -13.12
CA GLN A 251 -36.26 -11.49 -12.24
C GLN A 251 -36.44 -12.53 -11.13
N ASP A 252 -36.00 -13.79 -11.36
CA ASP A 252 -36.11 -14.88 -10.38
C ASP A 252 -35.01 -14.91 -9.31
N THR A 253 -34.00 -14.04 -9.40
CA THR A 253 -32.84 -14.06 -8.50
C THR A 253 -33.28 -13.90 -7.03
N THR A 254 -34.22 -13.02 -6.74
CA THR A 254 -34.71 -12.76 -5.38
C THR A 254 -35.40 -13.97 -4.75
N ARG A 255 -36.26 -14.65 -5.53
CA ARG A 255 -36.97 -15.85 -5.07
C ARG A 255 -35.99 -16.98 -4.78
N THR A 256 -34.99 -17.15 -5.65
CA THR A 256 -33.96 -18.18 -5.51
C THR A 256 -33.06 -17.90 -4.32
N ALA A 257 -32.63 -16.64 -4.13
CA ALA A 257 -31.84 -16.23 -2.98
C ALA A 257 -32.55 -16.53 -1.64
N ARG A 258 -33.88 -16.37 -1.55
CA ARG A 258 -34.62 -16.72 -0.33
C ARG A 258 -34.62 -18.23 -0.06
N ARG A 259 -34.81 -19.06 -1.09
CA ARG A 259 -34.74 -20.53 -0.98
C ARG A 259 -33.35 -21.00 -0.56
N VAL A 260 -32.31 -20.43 -1.16
CA VAL A 260 -30.92 -20.74 -0.80
C VAL A 260 -30.65 -20.42 0.67
N LEU A 261 -31.15 -19.30 1.20
CA LEU A 261 -30.97 -18.95 2.61
C LEU A 261 -31.67 -19.94 3.54
N VAL A 262 -32.90 -20.33 3.23
CA VAL A 262 -33.63 -21.31 4.04
C VAL A 262 -32.89 -22.65 4.07
N LEU A 263 -32.41 -23.12 2.92
CA LEU A 263 -31.66 -24.37 2.80
C LEU A 263 -30.30 -24.31 3.52
N THR A 264 -29.53 -23.25 3.30
CA THR A 264 -28.18 -23.11 3.88
C THR A 264 -28.22 -22.74 5.36
N GLY A 265 -29.05 -21.77 5.76
CA GLY A 265 -29.20 -21.40 7.16
C GLY A 265 -29.87 -22.49 8.01
N GLY A 266 -30.96 -23.09 7.50
CA GLY A 266 -31.63 -24.20 8.17
C GLY A 266 -30.78 -25.47 8.20
N GLY A 267 -30.11 -25.79 7.08
CA GLY A 267 -29.18 -26.92 7.00
C GLY A 267 -28.00 -26.78 7.96
N LEU A 268 -27.42 -25.58 8.08
CA LEU A 268 -26.37 -25.30 9.06
C LEU A 268 -26.85 -25.48 10.50
N ALA A 269 -28.04 -24.95 10.83
CA ALA A 269 -28.60 -25.09 12.17
C ALA A 269 -28.81 -26.58 12.54
N LEU A 270 -29.30 -27.38 11.60
CA LEU A 270 -29.41 -28.83 11.75
C LEU A 270 -28.05 -29.51 11.92
N ALA A 271 -27.07 -29.16 11.08
CA ALA A 271 -25.73 -29.74 11.18
C ALA A 271 -25.05 -29.42 12.52
N VAL A 272 -25.14 -28.17 12.98
CA VAL A 272 -24.60 -27.73 14.28
C VAL A 272 -25.32 -28.43 15.44
N ALA A 273 -26.65 -28.55 15.39
CA ALA A 273 -27.41 -29.31 16.39
C ALA A 273 -27.03 -30.80 16.38
N GLY A 274 -26.80 -31.38 15.21
CA GLY A 274 -26.33 -32.76 15.02
C GLY A 274 -24.95 -33.02 15.64
N LEU A 275 -24.03 -32.05 15.51
CA LEU A 275 -22.65 -32.14 15.99
C LEU A 275 -22.50 -31.81 17.47
N ALA A 276 -23.22 -30.79 17.97
CA ALA A 276 -23.13 -30.33 19.36
C ALA A 276 -24.14 -31.02 20.29
N GLY A 277 -25.24 -31.54 19.75
CA GLY A 277 -26.32 -32.19 20.51
C GLY A 277 -25.87 -33.31 21.44
N PRO A 278 -24.98 -34.24 21.02
CA PRO A 278 -24.47 -35.29 21.90
C PRO A 278 -23.77 -34.77 23.16
N ALA A 279 -23.11 -33.62 23.08
CA ALA A 279 -22.37 -33.01 24.18
C ALA A 279 -23.28 -32.25 25.18
N ALA A 280 -24.56 -32.04 24.83
CA ALA A 280 -25.55 -31.39 25.68
C ALA A 280 -26.43 -32.39 26.47
N LEU A 281 -26.23 -33.70 26.25
CA LEU A 281 -26.99 -34.76 26.93
C LEU A 281 -26.26 -35.26 28.19
N PRO A 282 -26.99 -35.60 29.27
CA PRO A 282 -26.40 -36.14 30.51
C PRO A 282 -25.72 -37.51 30.34
N ASP A 283 -26.14 -38.30 29.35
CA ASP A 283 -25.54 -39.57 28.95
C ASP A 283 -25.37 -39.60 27.42
N PRO A 284 -24.16 -39.33 26.89
CA PRO A 284 -23.89 -39.29 25.45
C PRO A 284 -24.14 -40.63 24.74
N ALA A 285 -24.18 -41.74 25.49
CA ALA A 285 -24.40 -43.09 24.97
C ALA A 285 -25.89 -43.47 24.90
N SER A 286 -26.78 -42.71 25.54
CA SER A 286 -28.22 -43.01 25.64
C SER A 286 -29.08 -42.51 24.45
N GLY A 287 -28.50 -41.72 23.54
CA GLY A 287 -29.20 -41.26 22.33
C GLY A 287 -29.38 -42.39 21.31
N PRO A 288 -30.44 -42.41 20.50
CA PRO A 288 -30.61 -43.43 19.47
C PRO A 288 -29.41 -43.43 18.53
N ALA A 289 -28.64 -44.53 18.55
CA ALA A 289 -27.41 -44.69 17.79
C ALA A 289 -27.69 -44.40 16.30
N GLY A 290 -27.08 -43.33 15.76
CA GLY A 290 -27.24 -42.91 14.38
C GLY A 290 -28.23 -41.76 14.11
N ALA A 291 -29.10 -41.39 15.06
CA ALA A 291 -30.04 -40.28 14.87
C ALA A 291 -29.33 -38.93 14.72
N TRP A 292 -28.33 -38.65 15.58
CA TRP A 292 -27.53 -37.43 15.50
C TRP A 292 -26.70 -37.35 14.20
N ARG A 293 -26.18 -38.47 13.73
CA ARG A 293 -25.50 -38.56 12.42
C ARG A 293 -26.47 -38.27 11.28
N ALA A 294 -27.68 -38.82 11.31
CA ALA A 294 -28.70 -38.56 10.31
C ALA A 294 -29.09 -37.06 10.27
N VAL A 295 -29.22 -36.42 11.43
CA VAL A 295 -29.44 -34.96 11.55
C VAL A 295 -28.28 -34.16 10.95
N THR A 296 -27.04 -34.53 11.26
CA THR A 296 -25.84 -33.90 10.69
C THR A 296 -25.79 -34.02 9.17
N VAL A 297 -25.99 -35.23 8.63
CA VAL A 297 -26.01 -35.51 7.19
C VAL A 297 -27.14 -34.75 6.50
N ALA A 298 -28.35 -34.74 7.07
CA ALA A 298 -29.48 -33.98 6.54
C ALA A 298 -29.18 -32.48 6.51
N GLY A 299 -28.51 -31.95 7.55
CA GLY A 299 -28.06 -30.57 7.60
C GLY A 299 -27.08 -30.22 6.49
N PHE A 300 -26.03 -31.02 6.30
CA PHE A 300 -25.05 -30.80 5.22
C PHE A 300 -25.64 -31.02 3.82
N ALA A 301 -26.55 -31.98 3.65
CA ALA A 301 -27.25 -32.20 2.39
C ALA A 301 -28.15 -31.02 2.01
N ALA A 302 -28.86 -30.44 2.99
CA ALA A 302 -29.64 -29.22 2.78
C ALA A 302 -28.75 -28.03 2.42
N TYR A 303 -27.61 -27.87 3.10
CA TYR A 303 -26.63 -26.83 2.79
C TYR A 303 -26.07 -26.99 1.37
N ALA A 304 -25.62 -28.19 1.01
CA ALA A 304 -25.10 -28.53 -0.33
C ALA A 304 -26.12 -28.22 -1.43
N THR A 305 -27.39 -28.58 -1.19
CA THR A 305 -28.50 -28.28 -2.12
C THR A 305 -28.69 -26.79 -2.32
N GLY A 306 -28.62 -26.01 -1.23
CA GLY A 306 -28.67 -24.55 -1.29
C GLY A 306 -27.53 -23.96 -2.12
N VAL A 307 -26.30 -24.44 -1.93
CA VAL A 307 -25.13 -23.98 -2.72
C VAL A 307 -25.24 -24.39 -4.18
N ALA A 308 -25.66 -25.61 -4.49
CA ALA A 308 -25.87 -26.07 -5.86
C ALA A 308 -26.91 -25.19 -6.59
N LEU A 309 -27.99 -24.82 -5.91
CA LEU A 309 -29.00 -23.91 -6.45
C LEU A 309 -28.42 -22.52 -6.74
N ALA A 310 -27.56 -22.00 -5.87
CA ALA A 310 -26.88 -20.71 -6.08
C ALA A 310 -25.90 -20.78 -7.28
N VAL A 311 -25.04 -21.79 -7.33
CA VAL A 311 -24.07 -22.01 -8.42
C VAL A 311 -24.78 -22.15 -9.77
N ARG A 312 -25.91 -22.85 -9.82
CA ARG A 312 -26.71 -22.98 -11.05
C ARG A 312 -27.17 -21.63 -11.59
N VAL A 313 -27.60 -20.71 -10.71
CA VAL A 313 -27.97 -19.35 -11.11
C VAL A 313 -26.76 -18.58 -11.61
N TRP A 314 -25.65 -18.62 -10.87
CA TRP A 314 -24.43 -17.89 -11.24
C TRP A 314 -23.82 -18.37 -12.56
N ALA A 315 -23.80 -19.68 -12.79
CA ALA A 315 -23.37 -20.28 -14.06
C ALA A 315 -24.26 -19.85 -15.23
N GLY A 316 -25.57 -19.73 -15.02
CA GLY A 316 -26.50 -19.21 -16.02
C GLY A 316 -26.24 -17.75 -16.41
N ILE A 317 -25.72 -16.93 -15.49
CA ILE A 317 -25.37 -15.52 -15.75
C ILE A 317 -24.11 -15.43 -16.62
N VAL A 318 -23.11 -16.29 -16.39
CA VAL A 318 -21.86 -16.32 -17.19
C VAL A 318 -22.15 -16.56 -18.67
N ARG A 319 -23.05 -17.50 -18.98
CA ARG A 319 -23.40 -17.87 -20.36
C ARG A 319 -24.07 -16.73 -21.16
N ARG A 320 -24.47 -15.64 -20.50
CA ARG A 320 -25.22 -14.52 -21.11
C ARG A 320 -24.39 -13.23 -21.23
N GLY A 321 -23.17 -13.19 -20.70
CA GLY A 321 -22.34 -11.98 -20.67
C GLY A 321 -21.18 -12.06 -21.67
N HIS A 322 -20.83 -10.92 -22.27
CA HIS A 322 -19.60 -10.79 -23.05
C HIS A 322 -18.74 -9.68 -22.43
N THR A 323 -17.54 -10.08 -21.99
CA THR A 323 -16.50 -9.31 -21.27
C THR A 323 -16.86 -8.84 -19.84
N PRO A 324 -16.19 -9.37 -18.79
CA PRO A 324 -16.42 -8.95 -17.40
C PRO A 324 -15.82 -7.56 -17.11
N VAL A 325 -16.43 -6.83 -16.17
CA VAL A 325 -15.99 -5.51 -15.69
C VAL A 325 -14.68 -5.57 -14.90
N SER A 326 -14.43 -6.72 -14.25
CA SER A 326 -13.15 -7.06 -13.62
C SER A 326 -12.90 -8.56 -13.83
N VAL A 327 -11.86 -8.86 -14.60
CA VAL A 327 -11.49 -10.24 -14.96
C VAL A 327 -10.96 -10.96 -13.72
N ALA A 328 -10.03 -10.35 -12.97
CA ALA A 328 -9.48 -10.95 -11.76
C ALA A 328 -10.54 -11.21 -10.69
N ALA A 329 -11.45 -10.26 -10.46
CA ALA A 329 -12.53 -10.45 -9.49
C ALA A 329 -13.47 -11.59 -9.91
N ALA A 330 -13.89 -11.63 -11.19
CA ALA A 330 -14.77 -12.68 -11.70
C ALA A 330 -14.15 -14.08 -11.55
N TRP A 331 -12.88 -14.25 -11.93
CA TRP A 331 -12.22 -15.55 -11.82
C TRP A 331 -11.96 -15.98 -10.37
N SER A 332 -11.57 -15.06 -9.50
CA SER A 332 -11.32 -15.35 -8.08
C SER A 332 -12.63 -15.71 -7.34
N LEU A 333 -13.72 -14.98 -7.61
CA LEU A 333 -15.05 -15.31 -7.07
C LEU A 333 -15.59 -16.64 -7.63
N ALA A 334 -15.38 -16.95 -8.91
CA ALA A 334 -15.73 -18.26 -9.47
C ALA A 334 -14.97 -19.40 -8.78
N ALA A 335 -13.64 -19.26 -8.67
CA ALA A 335 -12.81 -20.24 -7.98
C ALA A 335 -13.30 -20.46 -6.54
N SER A 336 -13.65 -19.38 -5.82
CA SER A 336 -14.18 -19.48 -4.47
C SER A 336 -15.49 -20.27 -4.37
N ALA A 337 -16.39 -20.09 -5.34
CA ALA A 337 -17.67 -20.82 -5.37
C ALA A 337 -17.45 -22.31 -5.66
N VAL A 338 -16.48 -22.65 -6.53
CA VAL A 338 -16.10 -24.04 -6.82
C VAL A 338 -15.49 -24.70 -5.59
N TRP A 339 -14.53 -24.06 -4.93
CA TRP A 339 -13.93 -24.62 -3.71
C TRP A 339 -14.93 -24.73 -2.57
N LEU A 340 -15.82 -23.75 -2.37
CA LEU A 340 -16.90 -23.87 -1.40
C LEU A 340 -17.77 -25.10 -1.66
N ALA A 341 -18.19 -25.31 -2.91
CA ALA A 341 -18.99 -26.47 -3.29
C ALA A 341 -18.23 -27.79 -3.04
N ALA A 342 -16.95 -27.85 -3.41
CA ALA A 342 -16.10 -29.02 -3.18
C ALA A 342 -15.95 -29.33 -1.67
N GLY A 343 -15.73 -28.30 -0.84
CA GLY A 343 -15.62 -28.45 0.61
C GLY A 343 -16.90 -29.00 1.24
N ILE A 344 -18.06 -28.44 0.89
CA ILE A 344 -19.35 -28.89 1.44
C ILE A 344 -19.70 -30.31 0.99
N VAL A 345 -19.40 -30.66 -0.26
CA VAL A 345 -19.58 -32.04 -0.75
C VAL A 345 -18.65 -32.98 0.01
N SER A 346 -17.42 -32.56 0.30
CA SER A 346 -16.47 -33.35 1.08
C SER A 346 -16.94 -33.53 2.53
N ASP A 347 -17.43 -32.48 3.20
CA ASP A 347 -18.04 -32.58 4.53
C ASP A 347 -19.24 -33.53 4.51
N LEU A 348 -20.13 -33.39 3.53
CA LEU A 348 -21.29 -34.27 3.38
C LEU A 348 -20.86 -35.73 3.24
N VAL A 349 -19.86 -36.03 2.41
CA VAL A 349 -19.33 -37.38 2.22
C VAL A 349 -18.70 -37.89 3.52
N LEU A 350 -17.88 -37.09 4.20
CA LEU A 350 -17.23 -37.46 5.45
C LEU A 350 -18.26 -37.84 6.50
N PHE A 351 -19.27 -37.00 6.78
CA PHE A 351 -20.29 -37.30 7.79
C PHE A 351 -21.31 -38.36 7.34
N ALA A 352 -21.51 -38.52 6.02
CA ALA A 352 -22.33 -39.61 5.48
C ALA A 352 -21.65 -40.97 5.60
N THR A 353 -20.32 -41.03 5.66
CA THR A 353 -19.55 -42.29 5.68
C THR A 353 -18.95 -42.61 7.05
N HIS A 354 -18.58 -41.59 7.83
CA HIS A 354 -17.87 -41.70 9.10
C HIS A 354 -18.68 -41.16 10.29
N THR A 355 -18.30 -41.53 11.51
CA THR A 355 -18.80 -40.88 12.72
C THR A 355 -18.18 -39.48 12.87
N ALA A 356 -18.72 -38.65 13.77
CA ALA A 356 -18.16 -37.31 13.99
C ALA A 356 -16.70 -37.36 14.49
N ALA A 357 -16.35 -38.34 15.32
CA ALA A 357 -14.97 -38.52 15.80
C ALA A 357 -14.03 -38.91 14.66
N ASP A 358 -14.42 -39.89 13.85
CA ASP A 358 -13.60 -40.37 12.73
C ASP A 358 -13.48 -39.34 11.60
N ALA A 359 -14.53 -38.53 11.39
CA ALA A 359 -14.55 -37.48 10.38
C ALA A 359 -13.62 -36.30 10.73
N GLN A 360 -13.22 -36.13 12.00
CA GLN A 360 -12.47 -34.95 12.46
C GLN A 360 -11.16 -34.74 11.69
N SER A 361 -10.36 -35.79 11.50
CA SER A 361 -9.09 -35.70 10.78
C SER A 361 -9.27 -35.34 9.30
N GLY A 362 -10.33 -35.85 8.68
CA GLY A 362 -10.76 -35.49 7.32
C GLY A 362 -11.14 -34.02 7.21
N VAL A 363 -11.99 -33.54 8.12
CA VAL A 363 -12.40 -32.13 8.18
C VAL A 363 -11.19 -31.20 8.41
N GLU A 364 -10.26 -31.58 9.28
CA GLU A 364 -9.03 -30.80 9.53
C GLU A 364 -8.11 -30.71 8.30
N SER A 365 -8.13 -31.74 7.44
CA SER A 365 -7.39 -31.75 6.17
C SER A 365 -8.06 -30.86 5.11
N LEU A 366 -9.36 -30.57 5.25
CA LEU A 366 -10.08 -29.63 4.38
C LEU A 366 -9.90 -28.17 4.77
N ILE A 367 -9.25 -27.86 5.91
CA ILE A 367 -9.05 -26.48 6.36
C ILE A 367 -8.38 -25.60 5.28
N PRO A 368 -7.27 -26.01 4.61
CA PRO A 368 -6.66 -25.20 3.55
C PRO A 368 -7.61 -24.93 2.36
N LEU A 369 -8.51 -25.88 2.04
CA LEU A 369 -9.53 -25.71 1.01
C LEU A 369 -10.47 -24.55 1.36
N PHE A 370 -10.97 -24.51 2.59
CA PHE A 370 -11.84 -23.41 3.02
C PHE A 370 -11.07 -22.10 3.20
N LEU A 371 -9.89 -22.12 3.81
CA LEU A 371 -9.12 -20.90 4.07
C LEU A 371 -8.63 -20.23 2.78
N LEU A 372 -7.95 -20.99 1.93
CA LEU A 372 -7.28 -20.47 0.74
C LEU A 372 -8.20 -20.52 -0.48
N GLY A 373 -8.85 -21.67 -0.69
CA GLY A 373 -9.72 -21.90 -1.84
C GLY A 373 -11.03 -21.12 -1.77
N PHE A 374 -11.60 -20.95 -0.58
CA PHE A 374 -12.82 -20.18 -0.38
C PHE A 374 -12.57 -18.77 0.17
N VAL A 375 -12.17 -18.62 1.44
CA VAL A 375 -12.15 -17.31 2.12
C VAL A 375 -11.14 -16.33 1.50
N ALA A 376 -9.90 -16.76 1.25
CA ALA A 376 -8.89 -15.89 0.65
C ALA A 376 -9.27 -15.48 -0.78
N GLN A 377 -9.77 -16.41 -1.60
CA GLN A 377 -10.29 -16.11 -2.95
C GLN A 377 -11.45 -15.12 -2.90
N VAL A 378 -12.40 -15.27 -1.96
CA VAL A 378 -13.49 -14.28 -1.80
C VAL A 378 -12.93 -12.91 -1.46
N LEU A 379 -12.02 -12.81 -0.49
CA LEU A 379 -11.43 -11.53 -0.09
C LEU A 379 -10.67 -10.88 -1.25
N ILE A 380 -9.87 -11.65 -1.99
CA ILE A 380 -9.15 -11.17 -3.17
C ILE A 380 -10.12 -10.67 -4.23
N GLY A 381 -11.11 -11.47 -4.61
CA GLY A 381 -12.08 -11.12 -5.64
C GLY A 381 -12.95 -9.92 -5.24
N ALA A 382 -13.47 -9.92 -4.02
CA ALA A 382 -14.31 -8.85 -3.49
C ALA A 382 -13.54 -7.53 -3.38
N LEU A 383 -12.33 -7.53 -2.81
CA LEU A 383 -11.51 -6.31 -2.68
C LEU A 383 -11.05 -5.80 -4.05
N THR A 384 -10.72 -6.67 -5.00
CA THR A 384 -10.36 -6.27 -6.37
C THR A 384 -11.47 -5.45 -7.04
N TYR A 385 -12.73 -5.79 -6.79
CA TYR A 385 -13.88 -5.09 -7.36
C TYR A 385 -14.37 -3.92 -6.51
N LEU A 386 -14.58 -4.13 -5.21
CA LEU A 386 -15.27 -3.21 -4.31
C LEU A 386 -14.38 -2.08 -3.80
N LEU A 387 -13.08 -2.36 -3.59
CA LEU A 387 -12.16 -1.35 -3.05
C LEU A 387 -12.07 -0.12 -3.97
N PRO A 388 -11.92 -0.25 -5.31
CA PRO A 388 -12.02 0.89 -6.22
C PRO A 388 -13.39 1.58 -6.19
N VAL A 389 -14.49 0.82 -6.05
CA VAL A 389 -15.85 1.38 -6.08
C VAL A 389 -16.09 2.33 -4.91
N VAL A 390 -15.58 1.98 -3.73
CA VAL A 390 -15.78 2.77 -2.51
C VAL A 390 -14.78 3.92 -2.37
N LEU A 391 -13.54 3.74 -2.82
CA LEU A 391 -12.48 4.73 -2.62
C LEU A 391 -12.38 5.81 -3.71
N SER A 392 -12.98 5.61 -4.89
CA SER A 392 -12.78 6.50 -6.04
C SER A 392 -13.92 7.48 -6.33
N HIS A 393 -13.56 8.69 -6.79
CA HIS A 393 -14.42 9.84 -7.09
C HIS A 393 -15.03 9.82 -8.49
N GLY A 394 -14.48 9.01 -9.40
CA GLY A 394 -14.94 8.96 -10.79
C GLY A 394 -14.56 7.68 -11.53
N PRO A 395 -15.12 7.46 -12.75
CA PRO A 395 -14.91 6.24 -13.53
C PRO A 395 -13.45 5.96 -13.89
N ARG A 396 -12.69 7.00 -14.26
CA ARG A 396 -11.26 6.87 -14.62
C ARG A 396 -10.41 6.43 -13.44
N GLU A 397 -10.66 6.99 -12.27
CA GLU A 397 -9.93 6.69 -11.04
C GLU A 397 -10.29 5.30 -10.48
N ARG A 398 -11.56 4.88 -10.65
CA ARG A 398 -11.98 3.48 -10.43
C ARG A 398 -11.22 2.52 -11.35
N ALA A 399 -11.11 2.86 -12.64
CA ALA A 399 -10.38 2.05 -13.62
C ALA A 399 -8.88 1.97 -13.29
N GLY A 400 -8.24 3.07 -12.90
CA GLY A 400 -6.83 3.09 -12.49
C GLY A 400 -6.54 2.28 -11.23
N SER A 401 -7.38 2.40 -10.20
CA SER A 401 -7.24 1.60 -8.97
C SER A 401 -7.44 0.10 -9.25
N ARG A 402 -8.44 -0.24 -10.08
CA ARG A 402 -8.70 -1.61 -10.51
C ARG A 402 -7.55 -2.18 -11.36
N ALA A 403 -7.01 -1.40 -12.28
CA ALA A 403 -5.89 -1.82 -13.13
C ALA A 403 -4.68 -2.26 -12.30
N VAL A 404 -4.44 -1.61 -11.16
CA VAL A 404 -3.39 -2.04 -10.22
C VAL A 404 -3.73 -3.36 -9.54
N LEU A 405 -4.94 -3.54 -9.01
CA LEU A 405 -5.35 -4.80 -8.36
C LEU A 405 -5.37 -6.00 -9.35
N GLU A 406 -5.56 -5.72 -10.64
CA GLU A 406 -5.54 -6.69 -11.75
C GLU A 406 -4.12 -7.09 -12.20
N ARG A 407 -3.06 -6.36 -11.81
CA ARG A 407 -1.66 -6.68 -12.19
C ARG A 407 -1.28 -8.07 -11.69
N GLY A 408 -0.74 -8.94 -12.54
CA GLY A 408 -0.32 -10.28 -12.11
C GLY A 408 -1.48 -11.21 -11.71
N ARG A 409 -2.71 -10.97 -12.20
CA ARG A 409 -3.89 -11.78 -11.83
C ARG A 409 -3.74 -13.29 -12.13
N GLN A 410 -3.17 -13.64 -13.29
CA GLN A 410 -3.04 -15.02 -13.74
C GLN A 410 -2.10 -15.84 -12.83
N PRO A 411 -0.84 -15.40 -12.59
CA PRO A 411 0.06 -16.16 -11.72
C PRO A 411 -0.46 -16.24 -10.28
N ARG A 412 -1.08 -15.19 -9.74
CA ARG A 412 -1.68 -15.26 -8.38
C ARG A 412 -2.81 -16.28 -8.30
N LEU A 413 -3.73 -16.25 -9.26
CA LEU A 413 -4.87 -17.17 -9.27
C LEU A 413 -4.39 -18.62 -9.44
N ALA A 414 -3.45 -18.86 -10.34
CA ALA A 414 -2.86 -20.18 -10.54
C ALA A 414 -2.14 -20.67 -9.26
N ALA A 415 -1.29 -19.83 -8.67
CA ALA A 415 -0.57 -20.15 -7.43
C ALA A 415 -1.52 -20.50 -6.28
N LEU A 416 -2.59 -19.74 -6.07
CA LEU A 416 -3.53 -19.97 -4.97
C LEU A 416 -4.35 -21.26 -5.18
N ASN A 417 -4.78 -21.57 -6.40
CA ASN A 417 -5.50 -22.82 -6.69
C ASN A 417 -4.57 -24.04 -6.62
N LEU A 418 -3.34 -23.92 -7.12
CA LEU A 418 -2.34 -24.98 -6.99
C LEU A 418 -1.95 -25.21 -5.53
N ALA A 419 -1.80 -24.15 -4.74
CA ALA A 419 -1.55 -24.24 -3.32
C ALA A 419 -2.64 -25.04 -2.59
N VAL A 420 -3.92 -24.78 -2.88
CA VAL A 420 -5.03 -25.56 -2.31
C VAL A 420 -4.89 -27.04 -2.66
N ALA A 421 -4.69 -27.36 -3.93
CA ALA A 421 -4.55 -28.75 -4.38
C ALA A 421 -3.39 -29.47 -3.67
N LEU A 422 -2.23 -28.81 -3.57
CA LEU A 422 -1.04 -29.37 -2.91
C LEU A 422 -1.19 -29.53 -1.40
N LEU A 423 -2.00 -28.69 -0.75
CA LEU A 423 -2.20 -28.72 0.71
C LEU A 423 -3.33 -29.65 1.15
N VAL A 424 -4.27 -29.98 0.27
CA VAL A 424 -5.43 -30.85 0.57
C VAL A 424 -5.16 -32.29 0.17
N LEU A 425 -4.42 -32.52 -0.91
CA LEU A 425 -4.09 -33.87 -1.36
C LEU A 425 -2.99 -34.50 -0.46
N PRO A 426 -3.10 -35.79 -0.12
CA PRO A 426 -2.10 -36.49 0.69
C PRO A 426 -0.87 -36.83 -0.17
N LEU A 427 -0.09 -35.82 -0.53
CA LEU A 427 1.09 -35.94 -1.39
C LEU A 427 2.39 -36.10 -0.57
N PRO A 428 3.37 -36.90 -1.04
CA PRO A 428 4.65 -37.09 -0.36
C PRO A 428 5.63 -35.90 -0.52
N GLY A 429 6.59 -35.76 0.40
CA GLY A 429 7.74 -34.86 0.28
C GLY A 429 7.42 -33.34 0.37
N PRO A 430 8.03 -32.47 -0.47
CA PRO A 430 7.98 -31.02 -0.32
C PRO A 430 6.66 -30.37 -0.78
N ALA A 431 5.66 -31.15 -1.21
CA ALA A 431 4.41 -30.63 -1.79
C ALA A 431 3.67 -29.66 -0.86
N ALA A 432 3.59 -29.96 0.44
CA ALA A 432 2.96 -29.08 1.42
C ALA A 432 3.75 -27.77 1.64
N THR A 433 5.08 -27.84 1.59
CA THR A 433 5.97 -26.66 1.67
C THR A 433 5.80 -25.79 0.44
N VAL A 434 5.80 -26.37 -0.76
CA VAL A 434 5.56 -25.66 -2.02
C VAL A 434 4.17 -25.03 -2.02
N GLY A 435 3.13 -25.76 -1.61
CA GLY A 435 1.78 -25.23 -1.50
C GLY A 435 1.69 -24.05 -0.52
N THR A 436 2.39 -24.13 0.60
CA THR A 436 2.52 -23.03 1.57
C THR A 436 3.20 -21.81 0.96
N VAL A 437 4.33 -21.98 0.29
CA VAL A 437 5.10 -20.89 -0.33
C VAL A 437 4.28 -20.22 -1.44
N LEU A 438 3.58 -21.00 -2.26
CA LEU A 438 2.68 -20.49 -3.30
C LEU A 438 1.53 -19.67 -2.70
N ALA A 439 0.90 -20.16 -1.63
CA ALA A 439 -0.16 -19.43 -0.94
C ALA A 439 0.36 -18.10 -0.35
N ALA A 440 1.52 -18.14 0.32
CA ALA A 440 2.14 -16.97 0.92
C ALA A 440 2.54 -15.93 -0.14
N GLY A 441 3.18 -16.36 -1.22
CA GLY A 441 3.55 -15.48 -2.34
C GLY A 441 2.33 -14.84 -3.01
N ALA A 442 1.25 -15.59 -3.24
CA ALA A 442 0.02 -15.05 -3.80
C ALA A 442 -0.65 -14.03 -2.86
N ALA A 443 -0.66 -14.30 -1.55
CA ALA A 443 -1.21 -13.42 -0.53
C ALA A 443 -0.39 -12.12 -0.40
N LEU A 444 0.94 -12.21 -0.33
CA LEU A 444 1.85 -11.05 -0.28
C LEU A 444 1.73 -10.17 -1.51
N ALA A 445 1.71 -10.79 -2.69
CA ALA A 445 1.53 -10.07 -3.95
C ALA A 445 0.21 -9.29 -3.94
N PHE A 446 -0.89 -9.89 -3.48
CA PHE A 446 -2.16 -9.18 -3.41
C PHE A 446 -2.19 -8.09 -2.33
N LEU A 447 -1.64 -8.37 -1.14
CA LEU A 447 -1.55 -7.40 -0.06
C LEU A 447 -0.74 -6.16 -0.48
N GLY A 448 0.38 -6.35 -1.18
CA GLY A 448 1.17 -5.27 -1.76
C GLY A 448 0.36 -4.40 -2.73
N LEU A 449 -0.52 -4.99 -3.55
CA LEU A 449 -1.40 -4.23 -4.44
C LEU A 449 -2.49 -3.46 -3.67
N VAL A 450 -3.05 -4.05 -2.62
CA VAL A 450 -4.02 -3.38 -1.74
C VAL A 450 -3.36 -2.20 -1.03
N LEU A 451 -2.16 -2.39 -0.46
CA LEU A 451 -1.38 -1.33 0.16
C LEU A 451 -0.97 -0.26 -0.86
N ALA A 452 -0.67 -0.61 -2.11
CA ALA A 452 -0.40 0.37 -3.15
C ALA A 452 -1.65 1.19 -3.52
N VAL A 453 -2.85 0.59 -3.51
CA VAL A 453 -4.10 1.35 -3.70
C VAL A 453 -4.40 2.23 -2.48
N LEU A 454 -4.30 1.70 -1.26
CA LEU A 454 -4.54 2.46 -0.03
C LEU A 454 -3.49 3.56 0.20
N GLY A 455 -2.22 3.29 -0.07
CA GLY A 455 -1.10 4.22 0.07
C GLY A 455 -1.22 5.40 -0.89
N ARG A 456 -1.61 5.16 -2.15
CA ARG A 456 -1.96 6.23 -3.10
C ARG A 456 -3.14 7.09 -2.65
N ARG A 457 -3.98 6.59 -1.72
CA ARG A 457 -5.13 7.32 -1.15
C ARG A 457 -4.81 8.04 0.14
N VAL A 458 -3.97 7.45 0.99
CA VAL A 458 -3.40 8.16 2.14
C VAL A 458 -2.57 9.33 1.61
N ALA A 459 -1.76 9.13 0.57
CA ALA A 459 -1.03 10.21 -0.10
C ALA A 459 -1.92 11.23 -0.82
N ALA A 460 -3.15 10.87 -1.23
CA ALA A 460 -4.10 11.77 -1.92
C ALA A 460 -5.15 12.42 -0.98
N ALA A 461 -5.36 11.89 0.22
CA ALA A 461 -6.30 12.40 1.23
C ALA A 461 -5.58 13.07 2.40
N ALA A 462 -4.34 12.65 2.69
CA ALA A 462 -3.43 13.38 3.53
C ALA A 462 -2.72 14.40 2.62
N GLY A 463 -3.21 15.65 2.68
CA GLY A 463 -2.24 16.74 2.79
C GLY A 463 -1.29 16.45 3.97
N PRO A 464 -0.08 17.03 4.02
CA PRO A 464 1.05 16.47 4.75
C PRO A 464 0.69 16.01 6.19
N PRO A 465 0.83 14.71 6.49
CA PRO A 465 0.59 14.18 7.82
C PRO A 465 1.78 14.46 8.75
N ARG A 466 1.49 15.01 9.93
CA ARG A 466 2.21 14.68 11.16
C ARG A 466 2.34 13.15 11.21
N ALA A 467 3.55 12.66 11.49
CA ALA A 467 3.95 11.26 11.61
C ALA A 467 2.81 10.26 11.93
N PRO A 468 2.86 9.04 11.37
CA PRO A 468 3.19 7.93 12.26
C PRO A 468 3.97 6.81 11.53
N VAL A 469 5.28 6.75 11.70
CA VAL A 469 6.08 5.57 11.33
C VAL A 469 5.96 4.55 12.47
N LEU A 470 4.90 3.76 12.46
CA LEU A 470 4.79 2.60 13.35
C LEU A 470 3.97 1.44 12.79
N ILE A 471 3.33 1.58 11.61
CA ILE A 471 2.48 0.52 11.05
C ILE A 471 3.00 0.01 9.69
N GLY A 472 3.67 0.86 8.90
CA GLY A 472 4.23 0.46 7.59
C GLY A 472 5.56 -0.29 7.67
N THR A 473 6.40 0.03 8.66
CA THR A 473 7.71 -0.60 8.88
C THR A 473 7.61 -2.01 9.46
N ALA A 474 6.57 -2.28 10.25
CA ALA A 474 6.32 -3.62 10.82
C ALA A 474 5.90 -4.65 9.76
N VAL A 475 5.18 -4.25 8.71
CA VAL A 475 4.75 -5.16 7.63
C VAL A 475 5.86 -5.37 6.59
N ALA A 476 6.68 -4.34 6.32
CA ALA A 476 7.80 -4.45 5.37
C ALA A 476 9.01 -5.22 5.94
N ALA A 477 9.37 -5.00 7.21
CA ALA A 477 10.48 -5.71 7.85
C ALA A 477 10.22 -7.22 7.97
N VAL A 478 8.96 -7.60 8.13
CA VAL A 478 8.49 -8.98 8.20
C VAL A 478 8.58 -9.70 6.87
N VAL A 479 8.21 -9.02 5.77
CA VAL A 479 8.24 -9.60 4.43
C VAL A 479 9.67 -9.73 3.89
N THR A 480 10.55 -8.79 4.27
CA THR A 480 11.97 -8.83 3.90
C THR A 480 12.76 -9.82 4.77
N ALA A 481 12.43 -9.99 6.06
CA ALA A 481 13.01 -11.04 6.90
C ALA A 481 12.65 -12.46 6.38
N LEU A 482 11.43 -12.64 5.85
CA LEU A 482 10.96 -13.91 5.31
C LEU A 482 11.47 -14.23 3.90
N ALA A 483 11.74 -13.22 3.06
CA ALA A 483 12.35 -13.42 1.75
C ALA A 483 13.80 -13.93 1.83
N VAL A 484 14.52 -13.58 2.90
CA VAL A 484 15.89 -14.06 3.15
C VAL A 484 15.89 -15.48 3.77
N LEU A 485 14.84 -15.85 4.50
CA LEU A 485 14.65 -17.21 5.04
C LEU A 485 14.34 -18.27 3.96
N VAL A 486 13.76 -17.90 2.82
CA VAL A 486 13.47 -18.82 1.70
C VAL A 486 14.70 -19.14 0.85
N ALA A 487 15.79 -18.36 0.95
CA ALA A 487 17.01 -18.57 0.18
C ALA A 487 18.04 -19.51 0.87
N GLY A 488 17.80 -19.93 2.12
CA GLY A 488 18.80 -20.68 2.91
C GLY A 488 18.54 -22.18 3.10
N SER A 489 17.35 -22.71 2.81
CA SER A 489 16.98 -24.08 3.18
C SER A 489 16.96 -25.04 1.99
N GLY A 490 18.14 -25.40 1.48
CA GLY A 490 18.36 -26.62 0.70
C GLY A 490 18.69 -27.78 1.65
N GLY A 491 18.01 -28.92 1.48
CA GLY A 491 17.94 -30.05 2.43
C GLY A 491 19.27 -30.71 2.87
N THR A 492 19.25 -31.59 3.87
CA THR A 492 18.80 -32.98 3.66
C THR A 492 18.66 -33.77 4.97
N THR A 493 17.78 -34.76 4.91
CA THR A 493 17.58 -35.87 5.85
C THR A 493 18.79 -36.78 5.99
N THR A 494 18.98 -37.26 7.21
CA THR A 494 19.86 -38.34 7.68
C THR A 494 19.84 -39.63 6.86
N THR A 495 21.04 -40.15 6.57
CA THR A 495 21.33 -41.59 6.44
C THR A 495 22.65 -41.90 7.15
N ALA A 496 22.63 -42.88 8.04
CA ALA A 496 23.78 -43.39 8.78
C ALA A 496 24.71 -44.24 7.88
N SER A 497 26.02 -44.24 8.20
CA SER A 497 26.98 -45.38 8.18
C SER A 497 28.43 -44.86 8.07
N GLY A 498 29.35 -45.46 8.85
CA GLY A 498 30.76 -45.57 8.44
C GLY A 498 31.81 -45.04 9.41
N ALA A 499 32.57 -45.97 9.98
CA ALA A 499 33.66 -45.78 10.94
C ALA A 499 34.89 -45.02 10.39
N GLY A 500 35.69 -44.45 11.30
CA GLY A 500 37.04 -43.96 11.01
C GLY A 500 37.69 -43.33 12.23
N ALA A 501 38.70 -44.01 12.79
CA ALA A 501 39.38 -43.68 14.03
C ALA A 501 40.48 -42.61 13.92
N GLY A 502 40.81 -41.99 15.06
CA GLY A 502 42.19 -41.64 15.42
C GLY A 502 42.56 -40.14 15.49
N GLY A 503 43.05 -39.70 16.66
CA GLY A 503 43.90 -38.49 16.78
C GLY A 503 43.77 -37.73 18.09
N GLY A 504 44.64 -38.00 19.07
CA GLY A 504 44.61 -37.51 20.45
C GLY A 504 44.75 -35.98 20.69
N ALA A 505 43.93 -35.53 21.64
CA ALA A 505 44.16 -34.62 22.78
C ALA A 505 44.77 -33.21 22.64
N ALA A 506 43.96 -32.22 23.05
CA ALA A 506 44.35 -31.16 23.98
C ALA A 506 43.23 -30.95 25.03
N SER A 507 43.30 -31.69 26.15
CA SER A 507 42.32 -31.67 27.24
C SER A 507 42.63 -30.55 28.26
N GLY A 508 42.41 -29.30 27.87
CA GLY A 508 42.45 -28.15 28.79
C GLY A 508 41.11 -27.40 28.79
N THR A 509 40.62 -27.00 29.96
CA THR A 509 39.51 -26.02 30.05
C THR A 509 40.09 -24.62 30.05
N ARG A 510 39.78 -23.82 29.02
CA ARG A 510 40.19 -22.42 28.90
C ARG A 510 39.02 -21.53 29.29
N THR A 511 39.22 -20.64 30.26
CA THR A 511 38.24 -19.59 30.60
C THR A 511 38.68 -18.25 30.02
N VAL A 512 37.81 -17.58 29.26
CA VAL A 512 38.06 -16.26 28.67
C VAL A 512 37.09 -15.25 29.28
N ALA A 513 37.60 -14.10 29.71
CA ALA A 513 36.77 -12.99 30.17
C ALA A 513 36.21 -12.24 28.95
N VAL A 514 34.90 -12.00 28.95
CA VAL A 514 34.19 -11.27 27.89
C VAL A 514 33.47 -10.09 28.53
N SER A 515 33.70 -8.88 28.01
CA SER A 515 33.04 -7.65 28.45
C SER A 515 32.04 -7.20 27.40
N LEU A 516 30.84 -6.84 27.83
CA LEU A 516 29.81 -6.19 27.00
C LEU A 516 29.86 -4.70 27.35
N HIS A 517 30.33 -3.86 26.44
CA HIS A 517 30.38 -2.40 26.61
C HIS A 517 30.42 -1.66 25.27
N ASP A 518 30.00 -0.40 25.25
CA ASP A 518 30.05 0.50 24.08
C ASP A 518 29.45 -0.12 22.80
N MET A 519 28.34 -0.86 22.93
CA MET A 519 27.71 -1.60 21.83
C MET A 519 28.66 -2.59 21.11
N ARG A 520 29.63 -3.14 21.84
CA ARG A 520 30.58 -4.15 21.35
C ARG A 520 30.77 -5.29 22.36
N ILE A 521 31.25 -6.43 21.85
CA ILE A 521 31.70 -7.55 22.66
C ILE A 521 33.24 -7.56 22.63
N THR A 522 33.88 -7.52 23.79
CA THR A 522 35.34 -7.44 23.92
C THR A 522 35.88 -8.65 24.70
N PRO A 523 36.79 -9.47 24.14
CA PRO A 523 37.28 -9.41 22.75
C PRO A 523 36.18 -9.80 21.76
N SER A 524 36.19 -9.23 20.55
CA SER A 524 35.25 -9.57 19.47
C SER A 524 35.66 -10.84 18.72
N ARG A 525 36.86 -11.37 19.01
CA ARG A 525 37.37 -12.61 18.45
C ARG A 525 38.18 -13.40 19.48
N ILE A 526 37.90 -14.69 19.61
CA ILE A 526 38.57 -15.62 20.51
C ILE A 526 39.09 -16.79 19.68
N GLU A 527 40.40 -17.03 19.70
CA GLU A 527 41.00 -18.19 19.05
C GLU A 527 41.37 -19.26 20.08
N VAL A 528 40.97 -20.50 19.81
CA VAL A 528 41.26 -21.63 20.70
C VAL A 528 41.51 -22.88 19.85
N PRO A 529 42.50 -23.73 20.19
CA PRO A 529 42.69 -24.99 19.48
C PRO A 529 41.46 -25.89 19.53
N ARG A 530 41.17 -26.58 18.42
CA ARG A 530 40.12 -27.63 18.38
C ARG A 530 40.35 -28.66 19.49
N GLY A 531 39.27 -29.08 20.14
CA GLY A 531 39.31 -30.02 21.26
C GLY A 531 39.48 -29.38 22.65
N THR A 532 39.62 -28.05 22.74
CA THR A 532 39.69 -27.33 24.02
C THR A 532 38.28 -27.13 24.61
N ALA A 533 38.10 -27.38 25.92
CA ALA A 533 36.86 -27.00 26.60
C ALA A 533 36.85 -25.50 26.89
N LEU A 534 35.87 -24.75 26.38
CA LEU A 534 35.86 -23.28 26.46
C LEU A 534 34.77 -22.78 27.42
N ARG A 535 35.16 -21.88 28.31
CA ARG A 535 34.25 -21.18 29.23
C ARG A 535 34.39 -19.67 29.07
N LEU A 536 33.28 -18.94 29.02
CA LEU A 536 33.26 -17.49 28.89
C LEU A 536 32.71 -16.87 30.17
N LYS A 537 33.51 -16.05 30.86
CA LYS A 537 33.02 -15.22 31.97
C LYS A 537 32.55 -13.88 31.39
N VAL A 538 31.26 -13.77 31.14
CA VAL A 538 30.64 -12.60 30.52
C VAL A 538 30.27 -11.59 31.60
N THR A 539 30.67 -10.33 31.43
CA THR A 539 30.35 -9.22 32.34
C THR A 539 29.77 -8.07 31.54
N ASN A 540 28.63 -7.55 31.96
CA ASN A 540 28.12 -6.29 31.43
C ASN A 540 28.78 -5.11 32.15
N ARG A 541 29.27 -4.13 31.39
CA ARG A 541 29.86 -2.88 31.90
C ARG A 541 29.18 -1.62 31.34
N ASP A 542 28.05 -1.78 30.66
CA ASP A 542 27.21 -0.68 30.24
C ASP A 542 26.01 -0.53 31.19
N ALA A 543 25.51 0.70 31.30
CA ALA A 543 24.23 1.00 31.94
C ALA A 543 23.05 0.30 31.23
N GLN A 544 23.19 0.03 29.93
CA GLN A 544 22.23 -0.71 29.14
C GLN A 544 22.38 -2.22 29.40
N ARG A 545 21.27 -2.97 29.35
CA ARG A 545 21.31 -4.42 29.60
C ARG A 545 21.76 -5.17 28.34
N HIS A 546 22.65 -6.14 28.52
CA HIS A 546 23.17 -6.95 27.43
C HIS A 546 23.17 -8.44 27.81
N ASP A 547 23.14 -9.31 26.81
CA ASP A 547 23.38 -10.73 26.97
C ASP A 547 24.41 -11.22 25.95
N LEU A 548 24.82 -12.48 26.09
CA LEU A 548 25.64 -13.17 25.11
C LEU A 548 25.02 -14.53 24.78
N ARG A 549 24.60 -14.69 23.53
CA ARG A 549 24.15 -15.96 22.94
C ARG A 549 25.28 -16.54 22.08
N ILE A 550 25.51 -17.84 22.19
CA ILE A 550 26.41 -18.59 21.31
C ILE A 550 25.58 -19.39 20.30
N GLU A 551 26.04 -19.42 19.05
CA GLU A 551 25.49 -20.24 17.97
C GLU A 551 25.42 -21.71 18.38
N ASP A 552 24.23 -22.31 18.21
CA ASP A 552 23.90 -23.69 18.63
C ASP A 552 24.33 -24.04 20.07
N GLY A 553 24.37 -23.02 20.94
CA GLY A 553 24.95 -23.12 22.28
C GLY A 553 24.17 -22.38 23.37
N PRO A 554 24.75 -22.29 24.58
CA PRO A 554 24.13 -21.66 25.73
C PRO A 554 24.07 -20.13 25.59
N ALA A 555 23.25 -19.49 26.42
CA ALA A 555 23.08 -18.04 26.49
C ALA A 555 23.15 -17.54 27.93
N THR A 556 23.61 -16.31 28.14
CA THR A 556 23.39 -15.65 29.43
C THR A 556 21.95 -15.17 29.51
N SER A 557 21.43 -14.95 30.72
CA SER A 557 20.30 -14.04 30.90
C SER A 557 20.74 -12.61 30.54
N LEU A 558 19.78 -11.69 30.35
CA LEU A 558 20.06 -10.25 30.27
C LEU A 558 20.75 -9.77 31.55
N LEU A 559 22.01 -9.37 31.42
CA LEU A 559 22.87 -8.90 32.49
C LEU A 559 22.66 -7.41 32.71
N SER A 560 22.46 -7.01 33.96
CA SER A 560 22.47 -5.59 34.36
C SER A 560 23.91 -5.08 34.50
N ASP A 561 24.10 -3.77 34.64
CA ASP A 561 25.43 -3.18 34.84
C ASP A 561 26.19 -3.85 35.99
N GLY A 562 27.46 -4.18 35.75
CA GLY A 562 28.35 -4.89 36.67
C GLY A 562 28.03 -6.39 36.87
N GLN A 563 26.93 -6.91 36.31
CA GLN A 563 26.54 -8.31 36.50
C GLN A 563 27.38 -9.24 35.61
N SER A 564 27.93 -10.29 36.22
CA SER A 564 28.66 -11.34 35.49
C SER A 564 27.92 -12.68 35.48
N ARG A 565 28.02 -13.42 34.38
CA ARG A 565 27.59 -14.82 34.26
C ARG A 565 28.59 -15.63 33.46
N THR A 566 28.80 -16.87 33.85
CA THR A 566 29.73 -17.77 33.19
C THR A 566 28.98 -18.73 32.25
N LEU A 567 29.37 -18.77 30.98
CA LEU A 567 28.89 -19.73 29.98
C LEU A 567 29.91 -20.84 29.80
N ASP A 568 29.46 -22.10 29.88
CA ASP A 568 30.28 -23.26 29.56
C ASP A 568 29.89 -23.77 28.17
N LEU A 569 30.79 -23.65 27.20
CA LEU A 569 30.54 -24.01 25.81
C LEU A 569 30.90 -25.47 25.52
N GLY A 570 31.46 -26.18 26.51
CA GLY A 570 32.01 -27.51 26.34
C GLY A 570 33.21 -27.54 25.39
N THR A 571 33.50 -28.71 24.84
CA THR A 571 34.61 -28.93 23.90
C THR A 571 34.33 -28.29 22.55
N LEU A 572 35.21 -27.37 22.12
CA LEU A 572 35.10 -26.69 20.85
C LEU A 572 35.57 -27.59 19.69
N THR A 573 34.65 -28.05 18.86
CA THR A 573 34.92 -28.93 17.71
C THR A 573 35.02 -28.19 16.37
N GLY A 574 34.55 -26.94 16.31
CA GLY A 574 34.54 -26.09 15.12
C GLY A 574 34.29 -24.62 15.48
N ASP A 575 34.32 -23.74 14.48
CA ASP A 575 34.07 -22.31 14.66
C ASP A 575 32.64 -22.06 15.14
N ARG A 576 32.44 -21.02 15.98
CA ARG A 576 31.12 -20.61 16.47
C ARG A 576 31.01 -19.09 16.50
N ALA A 577 29.85 -18.56 16.16
CA ALA A 577 29.53 -17.16 16.39
C ALA A 577 28.85 -16.93 17.76
N GLY A 578 28.93 -15.71 18.26
CA GLY A 578 28.15 -15.22 19.39
C GLY A 578 27.68 -13.79 19.17
N TRP A 579 26.59 -13.39 19.84
CA TRP A 579 26.01 -12.05 19.71
C TRP A 579 25.15 -11.66 20.91
N CYS A 580 24.86 -10.37 21.05
CA CYS A 580 23.83 -9.85 21.94
C CYS A 580 22.45 -9.96 21.25
N THR A 581 21.45 -10.53 21.95
CA THR A 581 20.10 -10.77 21.43
C THR A 581 19.17 -9.57 21.56
N VAL A 582 19.59 -8.54 22.31
CA VAL A 582 18.85 -7.27 22.42
C VAL A 582 18.61 -6.67 21.02
N PRO A 583 17.36 -6.30 20.66
CA PRO A 583 17.03 -5.80 19.33
C PRO A 583 17.94 -4.65 18.89
N GLY A 584 18.51 -4.76 17.69
CA GLY A 584 19.42 -3.75 17.10
C GLY A 584 20.89 -3.90 17.49
N HIS A 585 21.23 -4.61 18.57
CA HIS A 585 22.59 -4.63 19.10
C HIS A 585 23.56 -5.48 18.26
N ARG A 586 23.10 -6.63 17.75
CA ARG A 586 23.88 -7.43 16.78
C ARG A 586 24.18 -6.64 15.50
N ALA A 587 23.19 -5.87 15.01
CA ALA A 587 23.35 -5.03 13.81
C ALA A 587 24.29 -3.84 14.04
N ALA A 588 24.34 -3.31 15.27
CA ALA A 588 25.28 -2.29 15.69
C ALA A 588 26.71 -2.80 15.95
N GLY A 589 26.94 -4.13 15.83
CA GLY A 589 28.28 -4.72 15.93
C GLY A 589 28.57 -5.49 17.22
N MET A 590 27.56 -5.79 18.06
CA MET A 590 27.72 -6.70 19.20
C MET A 590 27.80 -8.17 18.76
N THR A 591 28.91 -8.52 18.13
CA THR A 591 29.23 -9.87 17.65
C THR A 591 30.56 -10.37 18.20
N LEU A 592 30.66 -11.69 18.34
CA LEU A 592 31.81 -12.43 18.82
C LEU A 592 32.09 -13.57 17.84
N ALA A 593 33.34 -13.72 17.40
CA ALA A 593 33.78 -14.88 16.63
C ALA A 593 34.67 -15.79 17.48
N ILE A 594 34.30 -17.06 17.64
CA ILE A 594 35.12 -18.08 18.29
C ILE A 594 35.69 -18.98 17.19
N VAL A 595 37.00 -18.91 16.98
CA VAL A 595 37.68 -19.62 15.88
C VAL A 595 38.47 -20.80 16.45
N ALA A 596 38.16 -21.99 15.94
CA ALA A 596 38.77 -23.24 16.33
C ALA A 596 39.99 -23.53 15.45
N THR A 597 41.18 -23.18 15.92
CA THR A 597 42.43 -23.26 15.14
C THR A 597 42.95 -24.71 15.03
N GLY A 598 43.55 -25.06 13.87
CA GLY A 598 44.19 -26.37 13.65
C GLY A 598 43.72 -27.21 12.45
N GLY A 599 43.21 -26.62 11.36
CA GLY A 599 42.91 -27.34 10.11
C GLY A 599 43.38 -26.55 8.88
N THR A 600 44.15 -27.19 8.01
CA THR A 600 44.77 -26.58 6.82
C THR A 600 43.74 -26.03 5.84
N ARG A 601 43.86 -24.75 5.45
CA ARG A 601 43.10 -24.16 4.34
C ARG A 601 44.06 -23.42 3.39
N ALA A 602 44.04 -23.85 2.13
CA ALA A 602 44.78 -23.24 1.04
C ALA A 602 44.14 -21.89 0.64
N SER A 603 44.98 -20.86 0.52
CA SER A 603 44.67 -19.55 -0.04
C SER A 603 44.83 -19.58 -1.56
N ALA A 604 43.83 -19.10 -2.29
CA ALA A 604 44.00 -18.66 -3.67
C ALA A 604 43.86 -17.14 -3.71
N GLY A 605 44.97 -16.46 -4.03
CA GLY A 605 45.04 -15.02 -4.23
C GLY A 605 44.64 -14.61 -5.64
N SER A 606 44.41 -13.32 -5.83
CA SER A 606 44.37 -12.69 -7.15
C SER A 606 44.96 -11.28 -7.03
N ALA A 607 45.91 -10.97 -7.91
CA ALA A 607 46.61 -9.69 -7.99
C ALA A 607 46.74 -9.20 -9.44
N GLY A 608 46.57 -7.88 -9.63
CA GLY A 608 47.05 -7.03 -10.75
C GLY A 608 46.09 -6.86 -11.95
N GLY A 609 45.83 -5.67 -12.54
CA GLY A 609 46.23 -4.28 -12.30
C GLY A 609 45.78 -3.35 -13.47
N HIS A 610 45.41 -2.08 -13.18
CA HIS A 610 45.72 -0.75 -13.81
C HIS A 610 45.74 -0.58 -15.38
N ASP A 611 45.25 0.47 -16.08
CA ASP A 611 44.99 1.91 -15.81
C ASP A 611 44.00 2.57 -16.84
N GLY A 612 43.45 3.76 -16.52
CA GLY A 612 42.84 4.69 -17.49
C GLY A 612 41.98 5.82 -16.88
N HIS A 613 42.58 6.99 -16.59
CA HIS A 613 41.94 8.15 -15.95
C HIS A 613 40.94 8.90 -16.83
N SER A 614 39.69 8.95 -16.38
CA SER A 614 38.82 10.13 -16.43
C SER A 614 37.97 10.07 -15.17
N ALA A 615 37.89 11.17 -14.42
CA ALA A 615 37.20 11.21 -13.14
C ALA A 615 35.69 10.99 -13.35
N SER A 616 35.29 9.72 -13.44
CA SER A 616 33.96 9.27 -13.14
C SER A 616 33.75 9.39 -11.63
N ALA A 617 32.65 10.01 -11.23
CA ALA A 617 32.15 9.81 -9.88
C ALA A 617 32.05 8.29 -9.67
N SER A 618 32.83 7.80 -8.71
CA SER A 618 32.83 6.40 -8.30
C SER A 618 31.40 5.95 -8.04
N GLU A 619 30.97 4.89 -8.72
CA GLU A 619 29.77 4.14 -8.38
C GLU A 619 29.86 3.74 -6.90
N GLY A 620 29.20 4.49 -6.01
CA GLY A 620 29.08 4.17 -4.59
C GLY A 620 29.26 5.32 -3.59
N SER A 621 29.71 6.52 -3.98
CA SER A 621 29.72 7.69 -3.08
C SER A 621 28.61 8.67 -3.45
N GLY A 622 27.69 8.94 -2.52
CA GLY A 622 26.65 9.97 -2.69
C GLY A 622 27.26 11.37 -2.82
N LEU A 623 26.47 12.32 -3.31
CA LEU A 623 26.84 13.74 -3.39
C LEU A 623 27.22 14.27 -2.00
N ASP A 624 28.40 14.89 -1.87
CA ASP A 624 28.77 15.62 -0.66
C ASP A 624 28.19 17.04 -0.70
N LEU A 625 26.95 17.19 -0.23
CA LEU A 625 26.28 18.48 -0.15
C LEU A 625 26.86 19.39 0.96
N SER A 626 27.69 18.84 1.86
CA SER A 626 28.32 19.61 2.92
C SER A 626 29.53 20.42 2.42
N ALA A 627 30.13 19.99 1.31
CA ALA A 627 31.27 20.65 0.67
C ALA A 627 30.98 22.12 0.25
N GLY A 628 32.06 22.83 -0.08
CA GLY A 628 32.00 24.17 -0.68
C GLY A 628 31.85 24.10 -2.20
N PHE A 629 31.18 25.11 -2.78
CA PHE A 629 31.19 25.31 -4.23
C PHE A 629 32.58 25.76 -4.72
N SER A 630 32.84 25.57 -6.01
CA SER A 630 34.09 25.97 -6.64
C SER A 630 34.34 27.49 -6.52
N ALA A 631 35.61 27.88 -6.52
CA ALA A 631 35.98 29.30 -6.49
C ALA A 631 35.36 30.06 -7.68
N GLY A 632 34.73 31.20 -7.40
CA GLY A 632 34.03 32.01 -8.42
C GLY A 632 32.63 31.51 -8.78
N TRP A 633 32.12 30.46 -8.13
CA TRP A 633 30.72 30.07 -8.26
C TRP A 633 29.80 31.12 -7.66
N HIS A 634 28.65 31.35 -8.32
CA HIS A 634 27.59 32.23 -7.85
C HIS A 634 26.26 31.49 -7.84
N ALA A 635 25.50 31.64 -6.75
CA ALA A 635 24.15 31.11 -6.66
C ALA A 635 23.23 31.77 -7.67
N ARG A 636 22.20 31.03 -8.09
CA ARG A 636 21.19 31.59 -8.98
C ARG A 636 20.32 32.57 -8.23
N ASP A 637 20.13 33.75 -8.82
CA ASP A 637 19.22 34.74 -8.24
C ASP A 637 17.79 34.22 -8.29
N ALA A 638 17.17 34.07 -7.13
CA ALA A 638 15.77 33.71 -7.01
C ALA A 638 14.86 34.95 -7.01
N ALA A 639 15.39 36.16 -6.86
CA ALA A 639 14.58 37.37 -6.78
C ALA A 639 13.81 37.59 -8.09
N LEU A 640 12.50 37.78 -7.98
CA LEU A 640 11.63 38.00 -9.13
C LEU A 640 11.36 39.49 -9.30
N ALA A 641 11.83 40.06 -10.41
CA ALA A 641 11.53 41.44 -10.76
C ALA A 641 10.03 41.64 -11.05
N PRO A 642 9.46 42.83 -10.78
CA PRO A 642 8.08 43.16 -11.16
C PRO A 642 7.82 42.95 -12.65
N ALA A 643 6.57 42.63 -13.02
CA ALA A 643 6.19 42.53 -14.42
C ALA A 643 6.46 43.86 -15.16
N ALA A 644 7.08 43.79 -16.34
CA ALA A 644 7.32 44.98 -17.16
C ALA A 644 5.99 45.68 -17.50
N GLY A 645 6.01 47.00 -17.62
CA GLY A 645 4.83 47.80 -17.98
C GLY A 645 4.36 47.63 -19.44
N THR A 646 5.02 46.78 -20.22
CA THR A 646 4.72 46.49 -21.62
C THR A 646 3.70 45.37 -21.75
N THR A 647 2.82 45.46 -22.75
CA THR A 647 1.82 44.40 -23.05
C THR A 647 2.32 43.36 -24.06
N VAL A 648 3.50 43.56 -24.63
CA VAL A 648 4.17 42.61 -25.54
C VAL A 648 5.59 42.38 -25.02
N HIS A 649 5.88 41.14 -24.63
CA HIS A 649 7.15 40.70 -24.08
C HIS A 649 7.93 39.96 -25.18
N LYS A 650 9.00 40.58 -25.67
CA LYS A 650 9.86 39.99 -26.70
C LYS A 650 11.11 39.40 -26.06
N VAL A 651 11.36 38.12 -26.30
CA VAL A 651 12.49 37.40 -25.71
C VAL A 651 13.16 36.55 -26.77
N GLU A 652 14.49 36.56 -26.82
CA GLU A 652 15.27 35.64 -27.65
C GLU A 652 15.96 34.61 -26.76
N LEU A 653 15.68 33.33 -27.00
CA LEU A 653 16.23 32.21 -26.24
C LEU A 653 17.13 31.37 -27.14
N HIS A 654 18.42 31.36 -26.82
CA HIS A 654 19.40 30.51 -27.48
C HIS A 654 19.51 29.15 -26.77
N VAL A 655 19.34 28.07 -27.51
CA VAL A 655 19.53 26.70 -27.02
C VAL A 655 20.99 26.31 -27.17
N ARG A 656 21.65 25.93 -26.07
CA ARG A 656 23.09 25.59 -26.05
C ARG A 656 23.39 24.52 -25.01
N GLN A 657 24.47 23.77 -25.19
CA GLN A 657 25.06 22.95 -24.14
C GLN A 657 26.07 23.78 -23.32
N ARG A 658 26.01 23.72 -21.99
CA ARG A 658 26.96 24.39 -21.10
C ARG A 658 27.35 23.55 -19.90
N THR A 659 28.64 23.53 -19.57
CA THR A 659 29.13 22.89 -18.36
C THR A 659 28.98 23.83 -17.16
N VAL A 660 28.06 23.48 -16.25
CA VAL A 660 27.75 24.24 -15.04
C VAL A 660 27.99 23.38 -13.80
N GLU A 661 28.21 24.02 -12.66
CA GLU A 661 28.28 23.33 -11.36
C GLU A 661 26.86 23.12 -10.83
N VAL A 662 26.47 21.86 -10.69
CA VAL A 662 25.09 21.40 -10.38
C VAL A 662 24.93 20.94 -8.93
N ALA A 663 26.02 20.70 -8.23
CA ALA A 663 26.12 20.47 -6.80
C ALA A 663 27.53 20.90 -6.34
N PRO A 664 27.80 21.09 -5.04
CA PRO A 664 29.12 21.48 -4.55
C PRO A 664 30.25 20.60 -5.11
N GLY A 665 31.18 21.19 -5.88
CA GLY A 665 32.30 20.49 -6.49
C GLY A 665 31.97 19.60 -7.70
N VAL A 666 30.69 19.53 -8.13
CA VAL A 666 30.25 18.65 -9.21
C VAL A 666 29.82 19.48 -10.42
N ARG A 667 30.56 19.34 -11.52
CA ARG A 667 30.27 20.00 -12.80
C ARG A 667 29.71 19.02 -13.82
N GLN A 668 28.65 19.43 -14.50
CA GLN A 668 27.98 18.64 -15.54
C GLN A 668 27.65 19.51 -16.75
N ARG A 669 27.76 18.93 -17.95
CA ARG A 669 27.22 19.54 -19.16
C ARG A 669 25.69 19.48 -19.10
N MET A 670 25.03 20.62 -19.20
CA MET A 670 23.57 20.75 -19.20
C MET A 670 23.09 21.26 -20.56
N TRP A 671 21.86 20.93 -20.93
CA TRP A 671 21.15 21.50 -22.08
C TRP A 671 20.31 22.67 -21.59
N THR A 672 20.49 23.84 -22.20
CA THR A 672 20.03 25.10 -21.62
C THR A 672 19.14 25.89 -22.54
N PHE A 673 18.20 26.64 -21.97
CA PHE A 673 17.56 27.77 -22.64
C PHE A 673 18.21 29.06 -22.15
N GLY A 674 18.67 29.92 -23.06
CA GLY A 674 19.28 31.20 -22.68
C GLY A 674 20.56 31.04 -21.83
N GLY A 675 21.28 29.92 -21.98
CA GLY A 675 22.53 29.66 -21.26
C GLY A 675 22.38 29.20 -19.81
N SER A 676 21.17 28.90 -19.34
CA SER A 676 20.88 28.42 -17.98
C SER A 676 19.92 27.22 -17.95
N ALA A 677 19.98 26.42 -16.87
CA ALA A 677 19.12 25.25 -16.62
C ALA A 677 18.66 25.18 -15.13
N PRO A 678 17.45 25.65 -14.75
CA PRO A 678 16.36 26.10 -15.60
C PRO A 678 16.74 27.32 -16.45
N GLY A 679 16.00 27.52 -17.54
CA GLY A 679 16.08 28.73 -18.35
C GLY A 679 15.50 29.98 -17.65
N PRO A 680 15.55 31.14 -18.32
CA PRO A 680 15.07 32.41 -17.76
C PRO A 680 13.60 32.36 -17.34
N THR A 681 13.28 32.92 -16.18
CA THR A 681 11.87 33.13 -15.80
C THR A 681 11.29 34.28 -16.61
N LEU A 682 10.17 34.03 -17.28
CA LEU A 682 9.41 35.04 -18.01
C LEU A 682 8.28 35.56 -17.12
N ARG A 683 7.97 36.87 -17.16
CA ARG A 683 6.89 37.45 -16.36
C ARG A 683 6.04 38.42 -17.15
N GLY A 684 4.72 38.37 -16.93
CA GLY A 684 3.75 39.29 -17.51
C GLY A 684 2.43 39.24 -16.75
N LYS A 685 1.39 39.84 -17.33
CA LYS A 685 0.04 39.91 -16.78
C LYS A 685 -0.96 39.20 -17.69
N VAL A 686 -2.13 38.85 -17.15
CA VAL A 686 -3.24 38.33 -17.96
C VAL A 686 -3.57 39.32 -19.08
N GLY A 687 -3.56 38.81 -20.31
CA GLY A 687 -3.81 39.57 -21.54
C GLY A 687 -2.54 39.94 -22.31
N ASP A 688 -1.36 39.89 -21.70
CA ASP A 688 -0.10 40.19 -22.37
C ASP A 688 0.24 39.14 -23.44
N VAL A 689 1.06 39.55 -24.41
CA VAL A 689 1.55 38.68 -25.48
C VAL A 689 3.03 38.40 -25.26
N PHE A 690 3.42 37.12 -25.28
CA PHE A 690 4.80 36.68 -25.31
C PHE A 690 5.18 36.33 -26.74
N GLU A 691 6.26 36.93 -27.24
CA GLU A 691 6.86 36.67 -28.54
C GLU A 691 8.29 36.18 -28.30
N VAL A 692 8.46 34.86 -28.31
CA VAL A 692 9.71 34.19 -27.99
C VAL A 692 10.38 33.69 -29.27
N THR A 693 11.53 34.25 -29.61
CA THR A 693 12.39 33.73 -30.68
C THR A 693 13.28 32.65 -30.10
N LEU A 694 13.03 31.38 -30.44
CA LEU A 694 13.92 30.28 -30.12
C LEU A 694 14.96 30.14 -31.24
N VAL A 695 16.24 30.11 -30.87
CA VAL A 695 17.36 29.85 -31.79
C VAL A 695 18.10 28.60 -31.33
N ASN A 696 18.20 27.57 -32.17
CA ASN A 696 18.95 26.37 -31.83
C ASN A 696 20.43 26.54 -32.16
N ASP A 697 21.26 26.94 -31.19
CA ASP A 697 22.70 27.04 -31.35
C ASP A 697 23.43 25.74 -30.95
N ASP A 698 22.71 24.67 -30.57
CA ASP A 698 23.30 23.35 -30.40
C ASP A 698 23.67 22.80 -31.77
N THR A 699 24.93 22.43 -31.95
CA THR A 699 25.46 21.96 -33.24
C THR A 699 25.22 20.47 -33.49
N THR A 700 24.67 19.75 -32.51
CA THR A 700 24.62 18.28 -32.50
C THR A 700 23.22 17.70 -32.42
N MET A 701 22.23 18.44 -31.94
CA MET A 701 20.90 17.91 -31.69
C MET A 701 19.78 18.93 -31.92
N GLY A 702 18.60 18.42 -32.27
CA GLY A 702 17.40 19.23 -32.44
C GLY A 702 16.76 19.58 -31.10
N HIS A 703 16.12 20.76 -31.05
CA HIS A 703 15.45 21.26 -29.85
C HIS A 703 14.17 22.02 -30.19
N GLY A 704 13.18 21.97 -29.31
CA GLY A 704 11.92 22.71 -29.43
C GLY A 704 11.58 23.44 -28.15
N ILE A 705 10.38 24.03 -28.08
CA ILE A 705 9.88 24.68 -26.87
C ILE A 705 8.35 24.59 -26.80
N ASP A 706 7.84 24.33 -25.61
CA ASP A 706 6.43 24.31 -25.25
C ASP A 706 6.21 25.21 -24.03
N PHE A 707 5.18 26.05 -24.09
CA PHE A 707 4.77 26.99 -23.05
C PHE A 707 3.38 26.62 -22.55
N HIS A 708 3.25 26.18 -21.29
CA HIS A 708 1.94 25.81 -20.73
C HIS A 708 1.02 27.02 -20.49
N ALA A 709 1.59 28.23 -20.48
CA ALA A 709 0.83 29.48 -20.45
C ALA A 709 0.15 29.82 -21.80
N GLY A 710 0.48 29.10 -22.87
CA GLY A 710 -0.05 29.31 -24.21
C GLY A 710 -1.04 28.22 -24.65
N ALA A 711 -2.05 28.60 -25.42
CA ALA A 711 -3.02 27.68 -26.01
C ALA A 711 -2.90 27.70 -27.55
N LEU A 712 -1.88 27.04 -28.09
CA LEU A 712 -1.62 26.93 -29.53
C LEU A 712 -1.65 25.47 -29.99
N SER A 713 -1.95 25.23 -31.27
CA SER A 713 -1.71 23.90 -31.89
C SER A 713 -0.21 23.59 -31.86
N PRO A 714 0.22 22.36 -31.51
CA PRO A 714 1.63 22.02 -31.41
C PRO A 714 2.36 21.96 -32.76
N ASP A 715 1.65 21.70 -33.86
CA ASP A 715 2.23 21.28 -35.15
C ASP A 715 3.33 22.20 -35.70
N VAL A 716 3.18 23.51 -35.47
CA VAL A 716 4.11 24.54 -35.95
C VAL A 716 4.96 25.14 -34.83
N PRO A 717 4.38 25.74 -33.77
CA PRO A 717 5.16 26.42 -32.74
C PRO A 717 5.95 25.48 -31.81
N MET A 718 5.61 24.20 -31.73
CA MET A 718 6.28 23.23 -30.85
C MET A 718 7.10 22.19 -31.63
N ARG A 719 7.35 22.39 -32.92
CA ARG A 719 8.19 21.50 -33.72
C ARG A 719 9.64 21.50 -33.24
N THR A 720 10.37 20.42 -33.53
CA THR A 720 11.82 20.38 -33.36
C THR A 720 12.49 21.31 -34.37
N LEU A 721 13.46 22.09 -33.89
CA LEU A 721 14.38 22.90 -34.69
C LEU A 721 15.71 22.17 -34.82
N ASP A 722 16.17 21.98 -36.05
CA ASP A 722 17.51 21.45 -36.30
C ASP A 722 18.59 22.47 -35.90
N PRO A 723 19.85 22.04 -35.73
CA PRO A 723 20.98 22.95 -35.50
C PRO A 723 21.00 24.15 -36.46
N GLY A 724 21.07 25.36 -35.90
CA GLY A 724 21.07 26.63 -36.64
C GLY A 724 19.69 27.18 -37.03
N GLU A 725 18.61 26.42 -36.84
CA GLU A 725 17.27 26.90 -37.12
C GLU A 725 16.74 27.87 -36.05
N ARG A 726 15.73 28.67 -36.43
CA ARG A 726 15.01 29.57 -35.54
C ARG A 726 13.50 29.49 -35.72
N LEU A 727 12.76 29.80 -34.66
CA LEU A 727 11.30 29.86 -34.65
C LEU A 727 10.81 30.97 -33.73
N VAL A 728 9.80 31.71 -34.18
CA VAL A 728 9.08 32.66 -33.33
C VAL A 728 7.84 31.96 -32.77
N TYR A 729 7.84 31.69 -31.47
CA TYR A 729 6.70 31.22 -30.69
C TYR A 729 5.97 32.42 -30.13
N ARG A 730 4.73 32.66 -30.56
CA ARG A 730 3.94 33.81 -30.10
C ARG A 730 2.60 33.39 -29.50
N PHE A 731 2.37 33.65 -28.21
CA PHE A 731 1.10 33.35 -27.52
C PHE A 731 0.62 34.52 -26.67
N ARG A 732 -0.70 34.57 -26.41
CA ARG A 732 -1.30 35.48 -25.43
C ARG A 732 -1.52 34.74 -24.13
N ALA A 733 -1.10 35.31 -23.01
CA ALA A 733 -1.31 34.75 -21.68
C ALA A 733 -2.74 35.04 -21.20
N GLU A 734 -3.69 34.16 -21.50
CA GLU A 734 -5.11 34.37 -21.13
C GLU A 734 -5.43 34.02 -19.68
N ARG A 735 -4.53 33.31 -18.99
CA ARG A 735 -4.76 32.75 -17.66
C ARG A 735 -3.59 33.06 -16.73
N ALA A 736 -3.92 33.49 -15.51
CA ALA A 736 -2.94 33.76 -14.46
C ALA A 736 -2.41 32.47 -13.84
N GLY A 737 -1.13 32.45 -13.48
CA GLY A 737 -0.49 31.28 -12.90
C GLY A 737 1.03 31.34 -12.91
N ALA A 738 1.64 30.37 -12.25
CA ALA A 738 3.04 30.03 -12.46
C ALA A 738 3.06 28.79 -13.37
N TRP A 739 3.56 28.96 -14.58
CA TRP A 739 3.45 27.97 -15.65
C TRP A 739 4.82 27.42 -15.98
N LEU A 740 4.88 26.12 -16.29
CA LEU A 740 6.07 25.50 -16.83
C LEU A 740 6.23 25.88 -18.32
N TYR A 741 7.47 26.03 -18.76
CA TYR A 741 7.84 25.84 -20.16
C TYR A 741 9.01 24.87 -20.25
N HIS A 742 9.07 24.06 -21.30
CA HIS A 742 10.12 23.05 -21.47
C HIS A 742 10.38 22.72 -22.95
N CYS A 743 11.42 21.94 -23.23
CA CYS A 743 11.67 21.44 -24.58
C CYS A 743 10.53 20.51 -25.06
N SER A 744 10.09 20.66 -26.31
CA SER A 744 9.06 19.81 -26.93
C SER A 744 9.62 18.65 -27.77
N THR A 745 10.94 18.56 -27.92
CA THR A 745 11.59 17.50 -28.72
C THR A 745 11.61 16.17 -27.97
N ALA A 746 11.26 15.09 -28.67
CA ALA A 746 11.30 13.74 -28.13
C ALA A 746 12.75 13.17 -28.13
N PRO A 747 13.15 12.39 -27.10
CA PRO A 747 12.40 12.05 -25.88
C PRO A 747 12.43 13.18 -24.84
N MET A 748 11.27 13.78 -24.54
CA MET A 748 11.18 14.97 -23.68
C MET A 748 11.75 14.76 -22.28
N LEU A 749 11.60 13.56 -21.71
CA LEU A 749 12.19 13.16 -20.43
C LEU A 749 13.69 13.47 -20.37
N GLN A 750 14.41 13.20 -21.46
CA GLN A 750 15.85 13.43 -21.54
C GLN A 750 16.18 14.92 -21.69
N HIS A 751 15.39 15.67 -22.46
CA HIS A 751 15.61 17.10 -22.61
C HIS A 751 15.36 17.86 -21.29
N MET A 752 14.27 17.55 -20.61
CA MET A 752 13.95 18.13 -19.31
C MET A 752 14.97 17.69 -18.25
N GLY A 753 15.27 16.39 -18.15
CA GLY A 753 16.24 15.87 -17.18
C GLY A 753 17.67 16.40 -17.35
N ASN A 754 18.00 16.95 -18.52
CA ASN A 754 19.27 17.63 -18.77
C ASN A 754 19.20 19.16 -18.66
N GLY A 755 18.07 19.74 -18.21
CA GLY A 755 17.97 21.14 -17.83
C GLY A 755 17.04 22.02 -18.65
N MET A 756 16.36 21.49 -19.67
CA MET A 756 15.55 22.29 -20.59
C MET A 756 14.11 22.50 -20.08
N TYR A 757 14.00 23.27 -19.01
CA TYR A 757 12.74 23.71 -18.40
C TYR A 757 12.88 25.11 -17.80
N GLY A 758 11.78 25.80 -17.52
CA GLY A 758 11.75 27.11 -16.87
C GLY A 758 10.34 27.54 -16.49
N ALA A 759 10.18 28.77 -16.02
CA ALA A 759 8.90 29.29 -15.53
C ALA A 759 8.39 30.49 -16.32
N VAL A 760 7.07 30.57 -16.51
CA VAL A 760 6.35 31.79 -16.93
C VAL A 760 5.39 32.19 -15.80
N ILE A 761 5.58 33.37 -15.25
CA ILE A 761 4.73 33.95 -14.22
C ILE A 761 3.74 34.92 -14.86
N VAL A 762 2.46 34.62 -14.76
CA VAL A 762 1.37 35.48 -15.24
C VAL A 762 0.58 35.97 -14.04
N ASP A 763 0.74 37.25 -13.70
CA ASP A 763 0.12 37.86 -12.52
C ASP A 763 -1.43 37.80 -12.61
N PRO A 764 -2.14 37.35 -11.55
CA PRO A 764 -3.60 37.44 -11.51
C PRO A 764 -4.09 38.89 -11.42
N PRO A 765 -5.29 39.19 -11.96
CA PRO A 765 -5.89 40.50 -11.78
C PRO A 765 -6.03 40.85 -10.29
N GLY A 766 -5.58 42.06 -9.91
CA GLY A 766 -5.62 42.51 -8.52
C GLY A 766 -4.70 41.71 -7.59
N LEU A 767 -3.54 41.27 -8.10
CA LEU A 767 -2.47 40.71 -7.28
C LEU A 767 -2.00 41.76 -6.26
N ASP A 768 -2.06 41.40 -4.98
CA ASP A 768 -1.67 42.30 -3.89
C ASP A 768 -0.15 42.59 -3.93
N ALA A 769 0.25 43.78 -3.52
CA ALA A 769 1.67 44.12 -3.41
C ALA A 769 2.32 43.41 -2.21
N VAL A 770 3.57 43.00 -2.38
CA VAL A 770 4.43 42.41 -1.34
C VAL A 770 5.79 43.09 -1.39
N ASP A 771 6.56 43.00 -0.31
CA ASP A 771 7.87 43.66 -0.22
C ASP A 771 8.95 42.92 -1.01
N ARG A 772 8.83 41.57 -1.09
CA ARG A 772 9.78 40.70 -1.79
C ARG A 772 9.06 39.58 -2.55
N GLU A 773 9.57 39.26 -3.74
CA GLU A 773 9.15 38.10 -4.51
C GLU A 773 10.34 37.21 -4.86
N TYR A 774 10.18 35.90 -4.69
CA TYR A 774 11.14 34.89 -5.12
C TYR A 774 10.47 33.90 -6.06
N VAL A 775 11.23 33.32 -7.00
CA VAL A 775 10.81 32.21 -7.85
C VAL A 775 11.73 30.99 -7.63
N LEU A 776 11.11 29.85 -7.35
CA LEU A 776 11.78 28.58 -7.11
C LEU A 776 11.22 27.51 -8.07
N VAL A 777 12.05 27.04 -8.97
CA VAL A 777 11.72 25.97 -9.92
C VAL A 777 12.31 24.68 -9.38
N SER A 778 11.45 23.74 -8.96
CA SER A 778 11.84 22.43 -8.45
C SER A 778 12.03 21.44 -9.59
N SER A 779 13.07 20.62 -9.52
CA SER A 779 13.39 19.59 -10.50
C SER A 779 14.34 18.55 -9.92
N GLU A 780 14.38 17.39 -10.56
CA GLU A 780 15.35 16.33 -10.32
C GLU A 780 16.67 16.59 -11.08
N LEU A 781 17.79 16.18 -10.47
CA LEU A 781 19.12 16.20 -11.07
C LEU A 781 19.59 14.77 -11.31
N TYR A 782 19.88 14.44 -12.57
CA TYR A 782 20.43 13.15 -13.00
C TYR A 782 21.87 13.33 -13.44
N LEU A 783 22.81 12.84 -12.63
CA LEU A 783 24.24 12.92 -12.92
C LEU A 783 24.66 11.90 -13.98
N GLY A 784 25.54 12.33 -14.87
CA GLY A 784 26.14 11.51 -15.92
C GLY A 784 26.33 12.29 -17.21
N THR A 785 26.75 11.57 -18.26
CA THR A 785 26.86 12.18 -19.60
C THR A 785 25.47 12.40 -20.18
N PRO A 786 25.06 13.64 -20.51
CA PRO A 786 23.80 13.92 -21.20
C PRO A 786 23.68 13.09 -22.45
N GLY A 787 22.55 12.42 -22.65
CA GLY A 787 22.38 11.55 -23.81
C GLY A 787 22.61 10.06 -23.52
N SER A 788 23.43 9.73 -22.51
CA SER A 788 23.94 8.37 -22.32
C SER A 788 22.86 7.39 -21.85
N ALA A 789 23.00 6.12 -22.25
CA ALA A 789 22.07 5.06 -21.87
C ALA A 789 21.95 4.90 -20.35
N ALA A 790 23.05 5.05 -19.61
CA ALA A 790 23.09 4.96 -18.15
C ALA A 790 22.27 6.08 -17.48
N GLN A 791 22.48 7.34 -17.90
CA GLN A 791 21.74 8.48 -17.35
C GLN A 791 20.24 8.39 -17.70
N VAL A 792 19.90 7.97 -18.93
CA VAL A 792 18.50 7.76 -19.35
C VAL A 792 17.84 6.61 -18.58
N ALA A 793 18.59 5.56 -18.24
CA ALA A 793 18.07 4.47 -17.42
C ALA A 793 17.69 4.97 -16.02
N LYS A 794 18.52 5.82 -15.39
CA LYS A 794 18.17 6.48 -14.12
C LYS A 794 16.89 7.31 -14.23
N MET A 795 16.75 8.11 -15.29
CA MET A 795 15.55 8.91 -15.54
C MET A 795 14.28 8.05 -15.70
N ARG A 796 14.37 6.92 -16.41
CA ARG A 796 13.21 6.01 -16.60
C ARG A 796 12.86 5.20 -15.35
N ALA A 797 13.86 4.90 -14.53
CA ALA A 797 13.69 4.20 -13.26
C ALA A 797 13.28 5.13 -12.12
N ASP A 798 13.28 6.45 -12.36
CA ASP A 798 12.99 7.49 -11.37
C ASP A 798 13.96 7.43 -10.18
N THR A 799 15.25 7.34 -10.49
CA THR A 799 16.35 7.29 -9.52
C THR A 799 17.29 8.50 -9.69
N PRO A 800 16.86 9.72 -9.35
CA PRO A 800 17.70 10.91 -9.45
C PRO A 800 18.82 10.91 -8.42
N ASP A 801 19.89 11.64 -8.72
CA ASP A 801 21.04 11.78 -7.83
C ASP A 801 20.83 12.93 -6.81
N ALA A 802 19.97 13.90 -7.13
CA ALA A 802 19.54 14.97 -6.23
C ALA A 802 18.19 15.56 -6.67
N TRP A 803 17.57 16.35 -5.78
CA TRP A 803 16.48 17.26 -6.10
C TRP A 803 16.96 18.68 -5.82
N VAL A 804 16.51 19.64 -6.62
CA VAL A 804 17.10 20.98 -6.61
C VAL A 804 16.03 22.06 -6.77
N PHE A 805 16.24 23.19 -6.10
CA PHE A 805 15.59 24.45 -6.45
C PHE A 805 16.51 25.24 -7.38
N ASN A 806 15.98 25.72 -8.50
CA ASN A 806 16.71 26.51 -9.49
C ASN A 806 17.98 25.80 -10.01
N GLY A 807 17.90 24.48 -10.21
CA GLY A 807 18.87 23.70 -10.99
C GLY A 807 20.19 23.34 -10.30
N VAL A 808 20.41 23.72 -9.03
CA VAL A 808 21.65 23.44 -8.29
C VAL A 808 21.34 22.95 -6.88
N ALA A 809 21.89 21.79 -6.50
CA ALA A 809 21.66 21.17 -5.20
C ALA A 809 22.28 22.00 -4.06
N ALA A 810 21.52 22.22 -2.99
CA ALA A 810 21.92 22.93 -1.78
C ALA A 810 22.44 24.38 -1.98
N GLN A 811 22.21 25.00 -3.14
CA GLN A 811 22.75 26.34 -3.44
C GLN A 811 22.29 27.41 -2.44
N TYR A 812 21.01 27.34 -2.02
CA TYR A 812 20.40 28.32 -1.13
C TYR A 812 20.67 28.05 0.35
N ALA A 813 21.29 26.91 0.68
CA ALA A 813 21.87 26.70 2.01
C ALA A 813 23.19 27.45 2.17
N LYS A 814 23.95 27.59 1.07
CA LYS A 814 25.24 28.30 1.03
C LYS A 814 25.08 29.78 0.67
N ALA A 815 24.02 30.14 -0.07
CA ALA A 815 23.66 31.51 -0.42
C ALA A 815 22.19 31.79 -0.05
N PRO A 816 21.90 32.13 1.22
CA PRO A 816 20.54 32.35 1.71
C PRO A 816 19.78 33.46 0.97
N LEU A 817 18.46 33.30 0.87
CA LEU A 817 17.55 34.37 0.45
C LEU A 817 17.45 35.42 1.56
N ARG A 818 17.40 36.71 1.22
CA ARG A 818 17.52 37.80 2.21
C ARG A 818 16.26 38.63 2.34
N VAL A 819 15.73 38.71 3.56
CA VAL A 819 14.48 39.41 3.91
C VAL A 819 14.70 40.23 5.19
N ARG A 820 13.88 41.25 5.45
CA ARG A 820 13.85 41.93 6.77
C ARG A 820 12.64 41.51 7.61
N ALA A 821 12.78 41.53 8.92
CA ALA A 821 11.64 41.29 9.81
C ALA A 821 10.48 42.27 9.51
N GLY A 822 9.26 41.75 9.43
CA GLY A 822 8.05 42.49 9.05
C GLY A 822 7.81 42.64 7.54
N GLU A 823 8.75 42.25 6.67
CA GLU A 823 8.50 42.22 5.22
C GLU A 823 7.56 41.06 4.86
N ARG A 824 6.55 41.34 4.03
CA ARG A 824 5.72 40.32 3.38
C ARG A 824 6.44 39.79 2.15
N VAL A 825 6.56 38.47 2.08
CA VAL A 825 7.30 37.77 1.02
C VAL A 825 6.36 36.85 0.26
N ARG A 826 6.47 36.86 -1.07
CA ARG A 826 5.82 35.88 -1.94
C ARG A 826 6.85 34.92 -2.53
N PHE A 827 6.61 33.62 -2.41
CA PHE A 827 7.38 32.58 -3.07
C PHE A 827 6.54 31.97 -4.20
N TRP A 828 6.91 32.27 -5.45
CA TRP A 828 6.43 31.57 -6.63
C TRP A 828 7.16 30.24 -6.75
N VAL A 829 6.42 29.15 -6.95
CA VAL A 829 6.98 27.81 -7.05
C VAL A 829 6.41 27.10 -8.28
N VAL A 830 7.28 26.46 -9.06
CA VAL A 830 6.92 25.61 -10.19
C VAL A 830 7.58 24.25 -10.01
N ALA A 831 6.80 23.17 -10.01
CA ALA A 831 7.32 21.81 -10.05
C ALA A 831 7.60 21.41 -11.51
N ALA A 832 8.82 21.64 -12.00
CA ALA A 832 9.16 21.36 -13.39
C ALA A 832 9.28 19.85 -13.69
N GLY A 833 9.65 19.03 -12.70
CA GLY A 833 9.90 17.61 -12.88
C GLY A 833 11.27 17.32 -13.52
N PRO A 834 11.43 16.18 -14.23
CA PRO A 834 10.42 15.65 -15.15
C PRO A 834 9.39 14.67 -14.56
N SER A 835 9.55 14.17 -13.33
CA SER A 835 8.68 13.11 -12.78
C SER A 835 8.02 13.52 -11.45
N ASP A 836 8.77 14.14 -10.56
CA ASP A 836 8.34 14.48 -9.20
C ASP A 836 7.65 15.84 -9.08
N GLY A 837 6.81 15.95 -8.05
CA GLY A 837 6.24 17.20 -7.57
C GLY A 837 7.14 17.90 -6.55
N VAL A 838 6.60 18.91 -5.85
CA VAL A 838 7.23 19.54 -4.70
C VAL A 838 6.21 19.79 -3.59
N ALA A 839 6.61 19.55 -2.34
CA ALA A 839 5.86 19.96 -1.15
C ALA A 839 6.57 21.16 -0.49
N PHE A 840 6.50 22.34 -1.10
CA PHE A 840 7.28 23.50 -0.66
C PHE A 840 6.84 24.00 0.72
N HIS A 841 7.79 24.06 1.65
CA HIS A 841 7.60 24.47 3.04
C HIS A 841 8.67 25.46 3.47
N VAL A 842 8.32 26.40 4.35
CA VAL A 842 9.27 27.25 5.08
C VAL A 842 9.12 26.97 6.58
N VAL A 843 10.14 26.37 7.18
CA VAL A 843 10.20 26.02 8.60
C VAL A 843 10.14 27.29 9.44
N GLY A 844 9.19 27.33 10.39
CA GLY A 844 8.98 28.47 11.26
C GLY A 844 8.05 29.56 10.68
N ALA A 845 7.53 29.38 9.47
CA ALA A 845 6.53 30.26 8.87
C ALA A 845 5.21 29.52 8.58
N VAL A 846 4.12 30.28 8.49
CA VAL A 846 2.79 29.78 8.11
C VAL A 846 2.28 30.70 7.00
N PHE A 847 1.91 30.11 5.87
CA PHE A 847 1.39 30.87 4.73
C PHE A 847 -0.04 31.31 4.98
N ASP A 848 -0.32 32.60 4.81
CA ASP A 848 -1.66 33.17 4.94
C ASP A 848 -2.32 33.46 3.58
N THR A 849 -1.54 33.46 2.51
CA THR A 849 -2.02 33.45 1.12
C THR A 849 -1.46 32.24 0.40
N VAL A 850 -2.33 31.51 -0.32
CA VAL A 850 -1.96 30.36 -1.16
C VAL A 850 -2.72 30.47 -2.47
N TYR A 851 -1.99 30.53 -3.57
CA TYR A 851 -2.53 30.49 -4.92
C TYR A 851 -1.94 29.29 -5.65
N LYS A 852 -2.78 28.43 -6.21
CA LYS A 852 -2.37 27.19 -6.87
C LYS A 852 -3.19 26.99 -8.14
N GLU A 853 -2.53 26.74 -9.27
CA GLU A 853 -3.18 26.34 -10.53
C GLU A 853 -4.35 27.27 -10.96
N GLY A 854 -4.16 28.58 -10.79
CA GLY A 854 -5.17 29.56 -11.21
C GLY A 854 -6.17 29.98 -10.13
N ALA A 855 -6.09 29.45 -8.91
CA ALA A 855 -7.08 29.73 -7.85
C ALA A 855 -6.44 30.00 -6.48
N TYR A 856 -7.02 30.95 -5.73
CA TYR A 856 -6.70 31.16 -4.32
C TYR A 856 -7.34 30.06 -3.47
N ALA A 857 -6.51 29.31 -2.75
CA ALA A 857 -6.96 28.42 -1.67
C ALA A 857 -7.06 29.18 -0.33
N LEU A 858 -6.18 30.17 -0.13
CA LEU A 858 -6.17 31.10 1.01
C LEU A 858 -5.81 32.49 0.52
N ARG A 859 -6.37 33.53 1.14
CA ARG A 859 -6.05 34.93 0.83
C ARG A 859 -6.17 35.78 2.09
N ALA A 860 -5.05 36.38 2.52
CA ALA A 860 -4.99 37.17 3.75
C ALA A 860 -5.90 38.42 3.72
N ARG A 861 -6.01 39.08 2.56
CA ARG A 861 -6.90 40.23 2.34
C ARG A 861 -8.22 39.79 1.70
N GLY A 862 -9.34 39.98 2.42
CA GLY A 862 -10.70 39.85 1.87
C GLY A 862 -11.49 38.59 2.27
N GLY A 863 -10.90 37.64 3.00
CA GLY A 863 -11.61 36.49 3.58
C GLY A 863 -11.50 36.49 5.10
N GLY A 864 -12.60 36.62 5.84
CA GLY A 864 -12.63 36.73 7.31
C GLY A 864 -12.28 35.45 8.08
N GLY A 865 -11.29 34.68 7.64
CA GLY A 865 -10.87 33.43 8.28
C GLY A 865 -9.46 33.52 8.87
N SER A 866 -9.28 33.01 10.08
CA SER A 866 -7.98 32.83 10.74
C SER A 866 -7.22 31.59 10.22
N GLY A 867 -7.38 31.26 8.94
CA GLY A 867 -6.81 30.06 8.32
C GLY A 867 -5.37 30.28 7.85
N GLY A 868 -4.58 29.22 7.79
CA GLY A 868 -3.22 29.24 7.26
C GLY A 868 -2.87 27.91 6.58
N SER A 869 -1.85 27.92 5.74
CA SER A 869 -1.26 26.74 5.12
C SER A 869 0.19 26.57 5.54
N GLN A 870 0.58 25.32 5.78
CA GLN A 870 1.96 24.96 6.09
C GLN A 870 2.79 24.67 4.83
N VAL A 871 2.15 24.26 3.73
CA VAL A 871 2.83 23.72 2.54
C VAL A 871 2.11 24.19 1.27
N LEU A 872 2.86 24.48 0.22
CA LEU A 872 2.38 24.53 -1.16
C LEU A 872 2.69 23.20 -1.84
N ASP A 873 1.69 22.32 -1.96
CA ASP A 873 1.84 21.06 -2.67
C ASP A 873 1.62 21.26 -4.16
N LEU A 874 2.56 20.84 -5.00
CA LEU A 874 2.46 20.91 -6.46
C LEU A 874 2.82 19.54 -7.03
N ALA A 875 1.96 18.97 -7.87
CA ALA A 875 2.34 17.83 -8.71
C ALA A 875 3.30 18.28 -9.83
N ALA A 876 3.95 17.34 -10.51
CA ALA A 876 4.77 17.65 -11.68
C ALA A 876 3.97 18.48 -12.71
N ALA A 877 4.62 19.49 -13.28
CA ALA A 877 4.09 20.53 -14.16
C ALA A 877 3.05 21.49 -13.54
N GLN A 878 2.86 21.49 -12.22
CA GLN A 878 2.01 22.49 -11.55
C GLN A 878 2.81 23.67 -11.00
N GLY A 879 2.12 24.80 -10.82
CA GLY A 879 2.69 25.98 -10.20
C GLY A 879 1.72 26.81 -9.37
N GLY A 880 2.29 27.68 -8.56
CA GLY A 880 1.55 28.56 -7.66
C GLY A 880 2.43 29.55 -6.92
N PHE A 881 1.86 30.21 -5.92
CA PHE A 881 2.63 30.99 -4.96
C PHE A 881 2.05 30.91 -3.55
N VAL A 882 2.90 31.19 -2.58
CA VAL A 882 2.54 31.38 -1.18
C VAL A 882 3.08 32.68 -0.65
N GLU A 883 2.40 33.25 0.34
CA GLU A 883 2.87 34.45 1.02
C GLU A 883 2.86 34.26 2.54
N THR A 884 3.83 34.91 3.18
CA THR A 884 3.94 35.00 4.63
C THR A 884 4.65 36.29 5.00
N GLU A 885 4.47 36.73 6.24
CA GLU A 885 5.28 37.76 6.88
C GLU A 885 6.23 37.09 7.88
N PHE A 886 7.50 37.50 7.92
CA PHE A 886 8.46 37.02 8.90
C PHE A 886 8.52 37.96 10.11
N ALA A 887 7.89 37.59 11.21
CA ALA A 887 7.74 38.48 12.37
C ALA A 887 9.05 38.78 13.13
N ALA A 888 10.05 37.90 13.06
CA ALA A 888 11.29 38.03 13.81
C ALA A 888 12.52 37.65 12.97
N ALA A 889 13.65 38.30 13.27
CA ALA A 889 14.94 37.95 12.69
C ALA A 889 15.33 36.49 13.00
N GLY A 890 16.00 35.84 12.06
CA GLY A 890 16.36 34.43 12.17
C GLY A 890 16.73 33.78 10.84
N HIS A 891 17.01 32.48 10.89
CA HIS A 891 17.29 31.67 9.71
C HIS A 891 16.16 30.65 9.55
N TYR A 892 15.32 30.86 8.54
CA TYR A 892 14.14 30.03 8.28
C TYR A 892 14.45 29.09 7.12
N SER A 893 14.59 27.80 7.38
CA SER A 893 14.88 26.83 6.33
C SER A 893 13.67 26.64 5.42
N PHE A 894 13.85 26.69 4.11
CA PHE A 894 12.83 26.25 3.16
C PHE A 894 13.24 24.94 2.51
N VAL A 895 12.27 24.06 2.27
CA VAL A 895 12.50 22.69 1.83
C VAL A 895 11.41 22.23 0.87
N ASP A 896 11.74 21.23 0.05
CA ASP A 896 10.74 20.25 -0.35
C ASP A 896 10.48 19.31 0.83
N HIS A 897 9.24 19.25 1.33
CA HIS A 897 8.91 18.48 2.52
C HIS A 897 8.82 16.96 2.29
N ASP A 898 9.06 16.47 1.07
CA ASP A 898 9.60 15.11 0.92
C ASP A 898 11.06 15.13 1.40
N MET A 899 11.29 14.60 2.60
CA MET A 899 12.61 14.72 3.24
C MET A 899 13.73 14.05 2.43
N ARG A 900 13.42 13.08 1.55
CA ARG A 900 14.41 12.53 0.62
C ARG A 900 14.93 13.61 -0.33
N HIS A 901 14.03 14.47 -0.82
CA HIS A 901 14.36 15.55 -1.73
C HIS A 901 15.12 16.66 -1.00
N ALA A 902 14.67 17.04 0.20
CA ALA A 902 15.36 18.02 1.03
C ALA A 902 16.80 17.58 1.36
N GLU A 903 16.96 16.38 1.93
CA GLU A 903 18.26 15.84 2.33
C GLU A 903 19.20 15.62 1.12
N ALA A 904 18.64 15.41 -0.07
CA ALA A 904 19.39 15.27 -1.32
C ALA A 904 19.57 16.59 -2.10
N GLY A 905 19.16 17.75 -1.57
CA GLY A 905 19.57 19.06 -2.10
C GLY A 905 18.47 20.10 -2.30
N ALA A 906 17.19 19.73 -2.21
CA ALA A 906 16.06 20.66 -2.39
C ALA A 906 15.76 21.41 -1.09
N HIS A 907 16.73 22.18 -0.61
CA HIS A 907 16.60 23.00 0.58
C HIS A 907 17.41 24.30 0.48
N GLY A 908 17.06 25.26 1.32
CA GLY A 908 17.77 26.52 1.48
C GLY A 908 17.38 27.26 2.74
N VAL A 909 17.90 28.47 2.90
CA VAL A 909 17.61 29.32 4.07
C VAL A 909 17.10 30.68 3.61
N VAL A 910 16.07 31.18 4.29
CA VAL A 910 15.69 32.60 4.31
C VAL A 910 16.36 33.23 5.54
N GLU A 911 17.34 34.08 5.30
CA GLU A 911 18.00 34.91 6.29
C GLU A 911 17.16 36.18 6.51
N VAL A 912 16.48 36.25 7.65
CA VAL A 912 15.67 37.40 8.06
C VAL A 912 16.51 38.25 9.01
N ARG A 913 16.76 39.50 8.63
CA ARG A 913 17.55 40.47 9.40
C ARG A 913 16.73 41.52 10.11
#